data_AF-A0A2N2IXV8-F1
#
_entry.id   AF-A0A2N2IXV8-F1
#
_cell.length_a   1.000
_cell.length_b   1.000
_cell.length_c   1.000
_cell.angle_alpha   90.00
_cell.angle_beta   90.00
_cell.angle_gamma   90.00
#
_symmetry.space_group_name_H-M   'P 1'
#
loop_
_entity.id
_entity.type
_entity.pdbx_description
1 polymer ?
#
loop_
_entity_poly.entity_id
_entity_poly.type
_entity_poly.pdbx_seq_one_letter_code
_entity_poly.pdbx_strand_id
1 'polypeptide(L)'
;MLLVVDVGNTQTVVGLLDGREVVDRWRIATVRHRTSDEIAGLLQGFFSLRGMRFAAEVEELGIASVVPRLTAQWADMCRVRLGFEPFVVGPGTRTGMRIAMKNPAEVGADRIVNAVAAVEAYGAPVVIVDFGTSTNFDVVNADGEYVGGAIAPGVEVSMEALTSRAARLVKADIVEPEHAIGKDTIEAMQAGAVYGFAGQVDGIAHAIWDELGTRTRLVATGGLASLIAPHSTTISEVDPDLTLRGIQFMGAGYDIPNIRGEGRTVCTNHAWGSAFRAYGSPQSLFSSEVLMDELAEKLGMDPLEIRYKNAYRPGSTNPTGQAPESYSLPKMLEALRPKYELAKKRAAEGSTTRFKKGVGLSVGVYGCGLDGPDGSEARLDMNPDGTITVCTAWEDHGQGADAGAIGTAHEALRPLGISPDKLKFTWPNTAKCPNSGPAGGSRSQVMTGNAIRVACETLLKETAKPKTGFLKRDGGFMTYDELVAAGKPTSFTGKWSAVEGTACNEDGQGKPFVIYMYGVFMAEVTVDTETGKTAVDRMTLMCDCGKINNRLVVDGQNMGGMAQGIGLALSENFEDIEKHSTMPGAGFPYIKDIPDDMEIIYFEEPRADGPHGAAGIGELPLSSPHASIINGIYNATGVRITRLPAYPEKVLAGLKK
;
A
#
# COMPACT_ATOMS: atom_id res chain seq x y z
N MET A 1 13.07 -3.46 26.15
CA MET A 1 12.49 -2.55 25.12
C MET A 1 12.68 -1.07 25.52
N LEU A 2 12.86 -0.17 24.54
CA LEU A 2 12.99 1.29 24.69
C LEU A 2 11.63 1.98 24.60
N LEU A 3 11.12 2.58 25.66
CA LEU A 3 9.96 3.47 25.55
C LEU A 3 10.43 4.83 25.00
N VAL A 4 9.77 5.44 24.03
CA VAL A 4 10.04 6.82 23.60
C VAL A 4 8.81 7.68 23.79
N VAL A 5 8.99 8.93 24.18
CA VAL A 5 7.88 9.82 24.47
C VAL A 5 8.15 11.17 23.85
N ASP A 6 7.26 11.60 22.97
CA ASP A 6 7.17 12.97 22.48
C ASP A 6 6.09 13.72 23.25
N VAL A 7 6.51 14.65 24.11
CA VAL A 7 5.63 15.42 24.98
C VAL A 7 5.39 16.80 24.35
N GLY A 8 4.35 16.88 23.53
CA GLY A 8 3.81 18.13 22.99
C GLY A 8 2.92 18.88 23.99
N ASN A 9 2.54 20.11 23.66
CA ASN A 9 1.71 20.96 24.53
C ASN A 9 0.26 20.46 24.70
N THR A 10 -0.28 19.83 23.65
CA THR A 10 -1.69 19.40 23.56
C THR A 10 -1.81 17.89 23.62
N GLN A 11 -0.89 17.19 22.97
CA GLN A 11 -0.85 15.73 22.90
C GLN A 11 0.55 15.24 23.29
N THR A 12 0.58 14.14 24.01
CA THR A 12 1.78 13.36 24.28
C THR A 12 1.68 12.07 23.49
N VAL A 13 2.68 11.79 22.67
CA VAL A 13 2.80 10.54 21.92
C VAL A 13 3.79 9.65 22.66
N VAL A 14 3.37 8.44 22.98
CA VAL A 14 4.18 7.43 23.64
C VAL A 14 4.38 6.29 22.67
N GLY A 15 5.61 5.98 22.30
CA GLY A 15 5.99 4.79 21.55
C GLY A 15 6.72 3.80 22.45
N LEU A 16 6.58 2.51 22.18
CA LEU A 16 7.40 1.45 22.77
C LEU A 16 8.19 0.82 21.64
N LEU A 17 9.51 0.70 21.77
CA LEU A 17 10.40 0.20 20.74
C LEU A 17 11.15 -1.06 21.21
N ASP A 18 11.33 -2.03 20.31
CA ASP A 18 12.28 -3.13 20.50
C ASP A 18 13.42 -3.00 19.47
N GLY A 19 14.60 -2.59 19.95
CA GLY A 19 15.69 -2.14 19.09
C GLY A 19 15.33 -0.88 18.30
N ARG A 20 15.05 -1.03 17.00
CA ARG A 20 14.69 0.07 16.07
C ARG A 20 13.24 0.02 15.55
N GLU A 21 12.41 -0.85 16.11
CA GLU A 21 11.02 -1.10 15.68
C GLU A 21 10.07 -0.64 16.77
N VAL A 22 9.02 0.13 16.44
CA VAL A 22 7.98 0.54 17.40
C VAL A 22 6.97 -0.62 17.54
N VAL A 23 6.93 -1.22 18.73
CA VAL A 23 6.08 -2.35 19.13
C VAL A 23 4.66 -1.89 19.49
N ASP A 24 4.52 -0.65 19.96
CA ASP A 24 3.21 -0.05 20.26
C ASP A 24 3.28 1.48 20.29
N ARG A 25 2.15 2.14 20.07
CA ARG A 25 2.04 3.61 20.15
C ARG A 25 0.71 4.05 20.71
N TRP A 26 0.77 4.97 21.65
CA TRP A 26 -0.39 5.59 22.27
C TRP A 26 -0.33 7.10 22.14
N ARG A 27 -1.48 7.70 21.82
CA ARG A 27 -1.65 9.15 21.84
C ARG A 27 -2.55 9.52 23.00
N ILE A 28 -2.06 10.38 23.87
CA ILE A 28 -2.81 10.83 25.04
C ILE A 28 -2.81 12.35 25.11
N ALA A 29 -3.90 12.91 25.61
CA ALA A 29 -3.93 14.34 25.91
C ALA A 29 -2.80 14.70 26.89
N THR A 30 -2.08 15.77 26.58
CA THR A 30 -1.06 16.34 27.47
C THR A 30 -1.76 17.02 28.63
N VAL A 31 -1.66 16.42 29.81
CA VAL A 31 -2.12 17.03 31.07
C VAL A 31 -0.90 17.54 31.82
N ARG A 32 -0.65 18.85 31.77
CA ARG A 32 0.58 19.49 32.27
C ARG A 32 0.90 19.26 33.76
N HIS A 33 -0.11 18.89 34.54
CA HIS A 33 0.00 18.63 35.97
C HIS A 33 -0.09 17.15 36.33
N ARG A 34 -0.07 16.25 35.34
CA ARG A 34 -0.09 14.80 35.57
C ARG A 34 1.17 14.39 36.34
N THR A 35 0.99 13.60 37.40
CA THR A 35 2.08 13.14 38.26
C THR A 35 2.79 11.91 37.68
N SER A 36 4.00 11.61 38.17
CA SER A 36 4.74 10.39 37.79
C SER A 36 3.96 9.10 38.04
N ASP A 37 3.17 9.05 39.11
CA ASP A 37 2.31 7.89 39.43
C ASP A 37 1.12 7.74 38.48
N GLU A 38 0.49 8.85 38.09
CA GLU A 38 -0.59 8.84 37.10
C GLU A 38 -0.07 8.42 35.72
N ILE A 39 1.15 8.85 35.35
CA ILE A 39 1.83 8.40 34.14
C ILE A 39 2.06 6.89 34.20
N ALA A 40 2.62 6.37 35.31
CA ALA A 40 2.89 4.95 35.46
C ALA A 40 1.61 4.10 35.42
N GLY A 41 0.54 4.53 36.07
CA GLY A 41 -0.75 3.82 36.06
C GLY A 41 -1.37 3.78 34.66
N LEU A 42 -1.29 4.88 33.92
CA LEU A 42 -1.76 4.97 32.54
C LEU A 42 -0.97 4.06 31.60
N LEU A 43 0.37 4.06 31.71
CA LEU A 43 1.23 3.17 30.93
C LEU A 43 1.03 1.71 31.31
N GLN A 44 0.91 1.38 32.60
CA GLN A 44 0.57 0.02 33.03
C GLN A 44 -0.77 -0.42 32.44
N GLY A 45 -1.77 0.46 32.35
CA GLY A 45 -3.02 0.19 31.65
C GLY A 45 -2.81 -0.19 30.19
N PHE A 46 -2.02 0.61 29.45
CA PHE A 46 -1.69 0.34 28.05
C PHE A 46 -0.94 -0.97 27.84
N PHE A 47 0.08 -1.24 28.66
CA PHE A 47 0.80 -2.51 28.59
C PHE A 47 -0.10 -3.70 28.96
N SER A 48 -1.01 -3.54 29.93
CA SER A 48 -1.93 -4.61 30.34
C SER A 48 -2.91 -4.99 29.23
N LEU A 49 -3.37 -4.03 28.41
CA LEU A 49 -4.21 -4.32 27.24
C LEU A 49 -3.52 -5.23 26.21
N ARG A 50 -2.18 -5.29 26.25
CA ARG A 50 -1.34 -6.16 25.42
C ARG A 50 -0.86 -7.41 26.15
N GLY A 51 -1.37 -7.66 27.37
CA GLY A 51 -0.92 -8.77 28.21
C GLY A 51 0.49 -8.59 28.77
N MET A 52 1.04 -7.38 28.70
CA MET A 52 2.41 -7.04 29.14
C MET A 52 2.42 -6.36 30.51
N ARG A 53 3.57 -6.41 31.20
CA ARG A 53 3.78 -5.67 32.46
C ARG A 53 4.76 -4.54 32.23
N PHE A 54 4.29 -3.29 32.35
CA PHE A 54 5.07 -2.09 32.04
C PHE A 54 6.49 -2.10 32.61
N ALA A 55 6.64 -2.36 33.92
CA ALA A 55 7.94 -2.37 34.57
C ALA A 55 8.84 -3.57 34.24
N ALA A 56 8.31 -4.63 33.62
CA ALA A 56 9.09 -5.81 33.25
C ALA A 56 9.63 -5.73 31.81
N GLU A 57 8.97 -4.96 30.96
CA GLU A 57 9.22 -4.94 29.52
C GLU A 57 10.09 -3.75 29.06
N VAL A 58 10.06 -2.65 29.82
CA VAL A 58 10.78 -1.42 29.48
C VAL A 58 12.13 -1.39 30.18
N GLU A 59 13.19 -1.25 29.39
CA GLU A 59 14.60 -1.27 29.81
C GLU A 59 15.30 0.08 29.57
N GLU A 60 14.77 0.89 28.66
CA GLU A 60 15.26 2.24 28.36
C GLU A 60 14.08 3.20 28.12
N LEU A 61 14.29 4.51 28.29
CA LEU A 61 13.28 5.54 28.03
C LEU A 61 13.90 6.74 27.32
N GLY A 62 13.48 7.03 26.08
CA GLY A 62 13.77 8.26 25.35
C GLY A 62 12.68 9.32 25.55
N ILE A 63 13.03 10.58 25.80
CA ILE A 63 12.06 11.67 25.96
C ILE A 63 12.44 12.84 25.06
N ALA A 64 11.61 13.15 24.08
CA ALA A 64 11.56 14.45 23.41
C ALA A 64 10.42 15.26 24.03
N SER A 65 10.66 16.47 24.49
CA SER A 65 9.61 17.22 25.20
C SER A 65 9.81 18.72 25.09
N VAL A 66 8.70 19.40 24.81
CA VAL A 66 8.59 20.86 24.89
C VAL A 66 7.84 21.32 26.16
N VAL A 67 7.58 20.40 27.10
CA VAL A 67 6.84 20.65 28.36
C VAL A 67 7.72 20.29 29.57
N PRO A 68 8.62 21.20 30.04
CA PRO A 68 9.66 20.87 31.02
C PRO A 68 9.16 20.23 32.32
N ARG A 69 8.03 20.73 32.84
CA ARG A 69 7.42 20.21 34.06
C ARG A 69 6.99 18.76 33.90
N LEU A 70 6.45 18.40 32.73
CA LEU A 70 6.00 17.05 32.45
C LEU A 70 7.19 16.14 32.11
N THR A 71 8.24 16.66 31.46
CA THR A 71 9.53 15.95 31.30
C THR A 71 10.07 15.46 32.64
N ALA A 72 10.04 16.31 33.68
CA ALA A 72 10.49 15.93 35.02
C ALA A 72 9.65 14.79 35.61
N GLN A 73 8.33 14.77 35.37
CA GLN A 73 7.45 13.69 35.83
C GLN A 73 7.65 12.38 35.08
N TRP A 74 7.90 12.44 33.76
CA TRP A 74 8.28 11.27 32.96
C TRP A 74 9.62 10.68 33.41
N ALA A 75 10.60 11.55 33.67
CA ALA A 75 11.91 11.12 34.15
C ALA A 75 11.85 10.55 35.57
N ASP A 76 11.03 11.15 36.44
CA ASP A 76 10.81 10.65 37.78
C ASP A 76 10.08 9.31 37.78
N MET A 77 9.07 9.14 36.92
CA MET A 77 8.40 7.86 36.70
C MET A 77 9.39 6.77 36.29
N CYS A 78 10.28 7.07 35.33
CA CYS A 78 11.32 6.15 34.89
C CYS A 78 12.23 5.72 36.04
N ARG A 79 12.76 6.68 36.80
CA ARG A 79 13.63 6.39 37.96
C ARG A 79 12.93 5.56 39.03
N VAL A 80 11.72 5.95 39.41
CA VAL A 80 11.01 5.35 40.55
C VAL A 80 10.37 4.02 40.20
N ARG A 81 9.88 3.84 38.96
CA ARG A 81 9.09 2.66 38.55
C ARG A 81 9.87 1.68 37.67
N LEU A 82 10.85 2.14 36.90
CA LEU A 82 11.65 1.31 35.99
C LEU A 82 13.09 1.13 36.46
N GLY A 83 13.58 1.99 37.35
CA GLY A 83 14.88 1.82 38.03
C GLY A 83 16.11 2.25 37.22
N PHE A 84 15.93 2.99 36.13
CA PHE A 84 17.01 3.55 35.33
C PHE A 84 16.73 5.01 34.91
N GLU A 85 17.76 5.71 34.43
CA GLU A 85 17.66 7.10 33.95
C GLU A 85 17.21 7.15 32.49
N PRO A 86 16.27 8.05 32.12
CA PRO A 86 15.88 8.22 30.73
C PRO A 86 16.91 9.04 29.93
N PHE A 87 16.97 8.78 28.64
CA PHE A 87 17.62 9.63 27.66
C PHE A 87 16.69 10.77 27.24
N VAL A 88 16.93 11.98 27.74
CA VAL A 88 16.15 13.17 27.37
C VAL A 88 16.85 13.90 26.21
N VAL A 89 16.17 14.05 25.08
CA VAL A 89 16.63 14.86 23.95
C VAL A 89 16.56 16.32 24.35
N GLY A 90 17.72 16.97 24.43
CA GLY A 90 17.83 18.34 24.89
C GLY A 90 19.20 18.97 24.59
N PRO A 91 19.48 20.14 25.19
CA PRO A 91 20.73 20.85 24.94
C PRO A 91 21.96 19.99 25.26
N GLY A 92 22.81 19.74 24.25
CA GLY A 92 24.04 18.95 24.37
C GLY A 92 23.95 17.50 23.87
N THR A 93 22.77 17.04 23.43
CA THR A 93 22.61 15.73 22.78
C THR A 93 23.36 15.69 21.44
N ARG A 94 24.19 14.65 21.20
CA ARG A 94 24.93 14.48 19.93
C ARG A 94 24.01 13.88 18.86
N THR A 95 23.35 14.73 18.08
CA THR A 95 22.40 14.33 17.01
C THR A 95 23.06 14.13 15.64
N GLY A 96 24.35 14.44 15.48
CA GLY A 96 25.04 14.38 14.18
C GLY A 96 24.80 15.61 13.28
N MET A 97 23.80 16.45 13.60
CA MET A 97 23.50 17.71 12.93
C MET A 97 24.01 18.90 13.75
N ARG A 98 24.72 19.83 13.10
CA ARG A 98 25.15 21.08 13.75
C ARG A 98 23.97 22.05 13.82
N ILE A 99 23.68 22.56 15.02
CA ILE A 99 22.65 23.58 15.26
C ILE A 99 23.32 24.95 15.26
N ALA A 100 23.24 25.66 14.14
CA ALA A 100 23.87 26.95 13.89
C ALA A 100 22.97 28.14 14.31
N MET A 101 22.31 28.03 15.45
CA MET A 101 21.52 29.11 16.06
C MET A 101 22.33 29.85 17.13
N LYS A 102 21.94 31.10 17.43
CA LYS A 102 22.55 31.89 18.53
C LYS A 102 22.46 31.16 19.88
N ASN A 103 21.32 30.50 20.12
CA ASN A 103 21.05 29.71 21.31
C ASN A 103 20.63 28.29 20.90
N PRO A 104 21.58 27.38 20.61
CA PRO A 104 21.25 26.02 20.19
C PRO A 104 20.39 25.23 21.19
N ALA A 105 20.45 25.62 22.47
CA ALA A 105 19.69 25.03 23.57
C ALA A 105 18.18 25.36 23.55
N GLU A 106 17.75 26.37 22.78
CA GLU A 106 16.36 26.83 22.75
C GLU A 106 15.53 26.13 21.65
N VAL A 107 16.16 25.32 20.81
CA VAL A 107 15.47 24.60 19.74
C VAL A 107 14.68 23.43 20.34
N GLY A 108 13.41 23.34 19.97
CA GLY A 108 12.55 22.22 20.36
C GLY A 108 13.12 20.89 19.87
N ALA A 109 13.01 19.86 20.70
CA ALA A 109 13.53 18.53 20.36
C ALA A 109 12.82 17.94 19.13
N ASP A 110 11.52 18.19 18.98
CA ASP A 110 10.70 17.86 17.82
C ASP A 110 11.26 18.45 16.52
N ARG A 111 11.63 19.73 16.54
CA ARG A 111 12.18 20.46 15.39
C ARG A 111 13.55 19.93 14.96
N ILE A 112 14.39 19.54 15.92
CA ILE A 112 15.70 18.92 15.64
C ILE A 112 15.51 17.55 14.99
N VAL A 113 14.57 16.74 15.50
CA VAL A 113 14.26 15.42 14.93
C VAL A 113 13.71 15.55 13.51
N ASN A 114 12.78 16.47 13.27
CA ASN A 114 12.24 16.75 11.94
C ASN A 114 13.33 17.15 10.94
N ALA A 115 14.26 18.02 11.36
CA ALA A 115 15.35 18.45 10.50
C ALA A 115 16.35 17.33 10.20
N VAL A 116 16.73 16.53 11.19
CA VAL A 116 17.60 15.36 10.98
C VAL A 116 16.97 14.38 10.00
N ALA A 117 15.69 14.05 10.20
CA ALA A 117 14.94 13.18 9.31
C ALA A 117 14.86 13.76 7.90
N ALA A 118 14.60 15.06 7.75
CA ALA A 118 14.51 15.70 6.44
C ALA A 118 15.85 15.76 5.70
N VAL A 119 16.98 15.97 6.38
CA VAL A 119 18.30 15.96 5.75
C VAL A 119 18.69 14.56 5.32
N GLU A 120 18.42 13.56 6.15
CA GLU A 120 18.65 12.16 5.82
C GLU A 120 17.79 11.73 4.62
N ALA A 121 16.53 12.17 4.58
CA ALA A 121 15.58 11.78 3.54
C ALA A 121 15.70 12.56 2.23
N TYR A 122 15.97 13.88 2.28
CA TYR A 122 15.87 14.77 1.12
C TYR A 122 17.21 15.43 0.75
N GLY A 123 18.23 15.27 1.58
CA GLY A 123 19.48 16.01 1.47
C GLY A 123 19.32 17.47 1.92
N ALA A 124 20.44 18.16 1.97
CA ALA A 124 20.52 19.57 2.28
C ALA A 124 20.81 20.37 0.99
N PRO A 125 20.29 21.61 0.85
CA PRO A 125 19.43 22.34 1.78
C PRO A 125 17.94 21.97 1.68
N VAL A 126 17.22 22.04 2.81
CA VAL A 126 15.79 21.70 2.91
C VAL A 126 15.06 22.59 3.92
N VAL A 127 13.80 22.92 3.64
CA VAL A 127 12.87 23.58 4.56
C VAL A 127 11.75 22.60 4.89
N ILE A 128 11.47 22.41 6.17
CA ILE A 128 10.38 21.55 6.66
C ILE A 128 9.27 22.46 7.16
N VAL A 129 8.03 22.19 6.77
CA VAL A 129 6.84 22.84 7.31
C VAL A 129 5.98 21.78 8.01
N ASP A 130 5.92 21.88 9.34
CA ASP A 130 5.15 20.96 10.18
C ASP A 130 3.85 21.61 10.64
N PHE A 131 2.72 21.02 10.23
CA PHE A 131 1.38 21.44 10.61
C PHE A 131 0.93 20.76 11.90
N GLY A 132 1.36 21.32 13.04
CA GLY A 132 0.98 20.90 14.39
C GLY A 132 0.18 21.96 15.15
N THR A 133 0.33 21.99 16.49
CA THR A 133 -0.25 23.04 17.35
C THR A 133 0.25 24.44 16.96
N SER A 134 1.49 24.51 16.48
CA SER A 134 2.02 25.62 15.69
C SER A 134 2.35 25.12 14.29
N THR A 135 2.36 26.03 13.31
CA THR A 135 2.95 25.77 12.01
C THR A 135 4.42 26.16 12.09
N ASN A 136 5.30 25.16 12.14
CA ASN A 136 6.74 25.38 12.30
C ASN A 136 7.43 25.28 10.95
N PHE A 137 8.36 26.19 10.68
CA PHE A 137 9.28 26.13 9.55
C PHE A 137 10.65 25.82 10.13
N ASP A 138 11.28 24.75 9.69
CA ASP A 138 12.62 24.33 10.12
C ASP A 138 13.55 24.36 8.92
N VAL A 139 14.65 25.09 9.04
CA VAL A 139 15.52 25.42 7.91
C VAL A 139 16.89 24.78 8.10
N VAL A 140 17.28 23.98 7.11
CA VAL A 140 18.61 23.41 7.01
C VAL A 140 19.32 23.98 5.78
N ASN A 141 20.49 24.57 5.99
CA ASN A 141 21.32 25.15 4.93
C ASN A 141 22.05 24.08 4.11
N ALA A 142 22.78 24.47 3.07
CA ALA A 142 23.44 23.55 2.14
C ALA A 142 24.56 22.72 2.79
N ASP A 143 25.10 23.17 3.92
CA ASP A 143 26.12 22.46 4.70
C ASP A 143 25.52 21.39 5.63
N GLY A 144 24.19 21.21 5.61
CA GLY A 144 23.49 20.27 6.49
C GLY A 144 23.34 20.79 7.93
N GLU A 145 23.50 22.09 8.15
CA GLU A 145 23.34 22.71 9.46
C GLU A 145 21.91 23.22 9.66
N TYR A 146 21.34 22.97 10.84
CA TYR A 146 20.08 23.59 11.25
C TYR A 146 20.34 25.06 11.54
N VAL A 147 19.83 25.96 10.70
CA VAL A 147 20.11 27.40 10.79
C VAL A 147 19.00 28.20 11.47
N GLY A 148 17.85 27.59 11.72
CA GLY A 148 16.74 28.23 12.40
C GLY A 148 15.42 27.96 11.71
N GLY A 149 14.51 28.93 11.77
CA GLY A 149 13.17 28.74 11.26
C GLY A 149 12.17 29.79 11.69
N ALA A 150 10.93 29.63 11.25
CA ALA A 150 9.80 30.47 11.61
C ALA A 150 8.76 29.67 12.41
N ILE A 151 8.01 30.33 13.29
CA ILE A 151 6.89 29.71 14.01
C ILE A 151 5.67 30.59 13.78
N ALA A 152 4.62 29.99 13.23
CA ALA A 152 3.31 30.61 13.09
C ALA A 152 2.27 29.87 13.96
N PRO A 153 1.17 30.53 14.35
CA PRO A 153 0.05 29.85 15.00
C PRO A 153 -0.46 28.69 14.15
N GLY A 154 -0.77 27.54 14.74
CA GLY A 154 -1.29 26.38 13.99
C GLY A 154 -2.72 26.61 13.50
N VAL A 155 -3.13 25.84 12.49
CA VAL A 155 -4.43 26.02 11.82
C VAL A 155 -5.59 25.85 12.80
N GLU A 156 -5.61 24.75 13.56
CA GLU A 156 -6.66 24.47 14.54
C GLU A 156 -6.68 25.50 15.68
N VAL A 157 -5.51 25.85 16.22
CA VAL A 157 -5.38 26.82 17.31
C VAL A 157 -5.88 28.19 16.87
N SER A 158 -5.60 28.60 15.63
CA SER A 158 -6.05 29.87 15.08
C SER A 158 -7.58 29.88 14.92
N MET A 159 -8.15 28.78 14.45
CA MET A 159 -9.60 28.62 14.33
C MET A 159 -10.31 28.59 15.69
N GLU A 160 -9.72 27.93 16.68
CA GLU A 160 -10.22 27.94 18.06
C GLU A 160 -10.13 29.34 18.68
N ALA A 161 -9.02 30.05 18.48
CA ALA A 161 -8.86 31.42 18.96
C ALA A 161 -9.86 32.38 18.30
N LEU A 162 -10.13 32.20 17.01
CA LEU A 162 -11.08 33.00 16.25
C LEU A 162 -12.52 32.79 16.75
N THR A 163 -12.91 31.54 16.96
CA THR A 163 -14.27 31.18 17.42
C THR A 163 -14.49 31.49 18.90
N SER A 164 -13.48 31.33 19.75
CA SER A 164 -13.58 31.62 21.19
C SER A 164 -13.66 33.12 21.53
N ARG A 165 -13.16 34.01 20.65
CA ARG A 165 -13.16 35.46 20.88
C ARG A 165 -14.20 36.23 20.06
N ALA A 166 -14.85 35.60 19.10
CA ALA A 166 -15.88 36.21 18.27
C ALA A 166 -17.28 35.74 18.66
N ALA A 167 -18.13 36.64 19.15
CA ALA A 167 -19.44 36.31 19.71
C ALA A 167 -20.46 35.64 18.75
N ARG A 168 -20.16 35.55 17.44
CA ARG A 168 -21.07 35.02 16.41
C ARG A 168 -20.46 33.94 15.51
N LEU A 169 -19.19 33.57 15.72
CA LEU A 169 -18.56 32.51 14.92
C LEU A 169 -18.76 31.17 15.62
N VAL A 170 -19.25 30.18 14.89
CA VAL A 170 -19.50 28.83 15.39
C VAL A 170 -18.26 27.97 15.12
N LYS A 171 -17.94 27.05 16.02
CA LYS A 171 -16.86 26.07 15.78
C LYS A 171 -17.21 25.23 14.55
N ALA A 172 -16.28 25.17 13.61
CA ALA A 172 -16.42 24.41 12.38
C ALA A 172 -15.19 23.51 12.20
N ASP A 173 -15.42 22.33 11.62
CA ASP A 173 -14.34 21.45 11.20
C ASP A 173 -13.62 22.05 9.98
N ILE A 174 -12.31 21.81 9.91
CA ILE A 174 -11.48 22.32 8.83
C ILE A 174 -11.50 21.26 7.72
N VAL A 175 -12.12 21.59 6.60
CA VAL A 175 -12.22 20.75 5.40
C VAL A 175 -11.90 21.58 4.16
N GLU A 176 -11.72 20.91 3.03
CA GLU A 176 -11.38 21.57 1.76
C GLU A 176 -12.53 22.47 1.29
N PRO A 177 -12.29 23.77 1.03
CA PRO A 177 -13.33 24.69 0.58
C PRO A 177 -13.56 24.57 -0.94
N GLU A 178 -14.82 24.43 -1.36
CA GLU A 178 -15.17 24.39 -2.79
C GLU A 178 -14.79 25.68 -3.54
N HIS A 179 -14.85 26.82 -2.84
CA HIS A 179 -14.60 28.15 -3.41
C HIS A 179 -13.86 29.05 -2.41
N ALA A 180 -13.06 29.98 -2.94
CA ALA A 180 -12.36 30.99 -2.12
C ALA A 180 -13.30 32.04 -1.49
N ILE A 181 -14.53 32.17 -1.97
CA ILE A 181 -15.55 33.09 -1.44
C ILE A 181 -16.70 32.26 -0.87
N GLY A 182 -16.71 32.07 0.45
CA GLY A 182 -17.80 31.39 1.15
C GLY A 182 -19.12 32.16 1.06
N LYS A 183 -20.24 31.43 0.99
CA LYS A 183 -21.61 31.95 0.94
C LYS A 183 -22.29 31.97 2.30
N ASP A 184 -21.71 31.31 3.29
CA ASP A 184 -22.05 31.45 4.69
C ASP A 184 -20.82 31.59 5.58
N THR A 185 -21.06 31.75 6.89
CA THR A 185 -20.02 31.97 7.89
C THR A 185 -19.02 30.80 7.99
N ILE A 186 -19.49 29.56 7.86
CA ILE A 186 -18.64 28.36 7.99
C ILE A 186 -17.75 28.25 6.75
N GLU A 187 -18.35 28.35 5.56
CA GLU A 187 -17.61 28.32 4.30
C GLU A 187 -16.57 29.45 4.22
N ALA A 188 -16.93 30.66 4.66
CA ALA A 188 -16.01 31.79 4.68
C ALA A 188 -14.83 31.58 5.64
N MET A 189 -15.09 30.94 6.79
CA MET A 189 -14.05 30.58 7.75
C MET A 189 -13.14 29.47 7.23
N GLN A 190 -13.68 28.44 6.59
CA GLN A 190 -12.91 27.33 5.99
C GLN A 190 -12.05 27.82 4.82
N ALA A 191 -12.61 28.64 3.93
CA ALA A 191 -11.86 29.28 2.85
C ALA A 191 -10.74 30.17 3.40
N GLY A 192 -11.03 31.00 4.40
CA GLY A 192 -10.04 31.84 5.07
C GLY A 192 -8.93 31.04 5.75
N ALA A 193 -9.24 29.89 6.35
CA ALA A 193 -8.25 29.00 6.93
C ALA A 193 -7.37 28.36 5.85
N VAL A 194 -7.95 27.61 4.91
CA VAL A 194 -7.17 26.82 3.96
C VAL A 194 -6.33 27.70 3.02
N TYR A 195 -6.95 28.67 2.34
CA TYR A 195 -6.22 29.57 1.45
C TYR A 195 -5.31 30.53 2.22
N GLY A 196 -5.70 30.96 3.43
CA GLY A 196 -4.90 31.85 4.25
C GLY A 196 -3.63 31.18 4.78
N PHE A 197 -3.71 29.93 5.23
CA PHE A 197 -2.56 29.17 5.69
C PHE A 197 -1.66 28.76 4.53
N ALA A 198 -2.21 28.38 3.37
CA ALA A 198 -1.41 28.15 2.17
C ALA A 198 -0.65 29.41 1.73
N GLY A 199 -1.31 30.57 1.73
CA GLY A 199 -0.69 31.86 1.44
C GLY A 199 0.37 32.28 2.47
N GLN A 200 0.15 31.98 3.76
CA GLN A 200 1.14 32.18 4.82
C GLN A 200 2.38 31.33 4.59
N VAL A 201 2.20 30.04 4.24
CA VAL A 201 3.31 29.14 3.92
C VAL A 201 4.10 29.67 2.75
N ASP A 202 3.43 30.04 1.66
CA ASP A 202 4.07 30.60 0.48
C ASP A 202 4.85 31.88 0.81
N GLY A 203 4.25 32.80 1.57
CA GLY A 203 4.92 34.05 1.96
C GLY A 203 6.18 33.82 2.81
N ILE A 204 6.09 32.92 3.80
CA ILE A 204 7.23 32.60 4.68
C ILE A 204 8.32 31.85 3.90
N ALA A 205 7.95 30.90 3.04
CA ALA A 205 8.87 30.15 2.21
C ALA A 205 9.72 31.04 1.30
N HIS A 206 9.08 31.99 0.60
CA HIS A 206 9.80 32.94 -0.25
C HIS A 206 10.77 33.81 0.57
N ALA A 207 10.34 34.31 1.73
CA ALA A 207 11.23 35.09 2.62
C ALA A 207 12.44 34.26 3.09
N ILE A 208 12.25 32.98 3.42
CA ILE A 208 13.33 32.06 3.80
C ILE A 208 14.29 31.85 2.61
N TRP A 209 13.77 31.61 1.40
CA TRP A 209 14.61 31.40 0.22
C TRP A 209 15.41 32.65 -0.18
N ASP A 210 14.81 33.83 -0.05
CA ASP A 210 15.50 35.11 -0.26
C ASP A 210 16.67 35.27 0.72
N GLU A 211 16.51 34.85 1.99
CA GLU A 211 17.57 34.90 3.00
C GLU A 211 18.65 33.82 2.77
N LEU A 212 18.26 32.61 2.36
CA LEU A 212 19.19 31.53 2.01
C LEU A 212 19.96 31.79 0.70
N GLY A 213 19.48 32.72 -0.13
CA GLY A 213 20.04 33.03 -1.45
C GLY A 213 19.85 31.92 -2.48
N THR A 214 19.01 30.92 -2.18
CA THR A 214 18.69 29.81 -3.08
C THR A 214 17.31 29.26 -2.79
N ARG A 215 16.61 28.82 -3.84
CA ARG A 215 15.32 28.13 -3.71
C ARG A 215 15.59 26.68 -3.34
N THR A 216 15.19 26.31 -2.14
CA THR A 216 15.41 24.97 -1.57
C THR A 216 14.11 24.19 -1.58
N ARG A 217 14.20 22.86 -1.44
CA ARG A 217 13.00 22.02 -1.34
C ARG A 217 12.24 22.38 -0.07
N LEU A 218 10.91 22.52 -0.17
CA LEU A 218 10.03 22.74 0.97
C LEU A 218 9.06 21.55 1.12
N VAL A 219 9.17 20.86 2.25
CA VAL A 219 8.46 19.61 2.55
C VAL A 219 7.38 19.87 3.60
N ALA A 220 6.14 19.46 3.32
CA ALA A 220 5.03 19.57 4.27
C ALA A 220 4.78 18.25 5.02
N THR A 221 4.62 18.32 6.34
CA THR A 221 4.27 17.19 7.21
C THR A 221 3.26 17.61 8.30
N GLY A 222 2.71 16.67 9.04
CA GLY A 222 1.72 16.93 10.10
C GLY A 222 0.27 16.74 9.65
N GLY A 223 -0.64 16.72 10.63
CA GLY A 223 -2.01 16.19 10.45
C GLY A 223 -2.90 16.94 9.46
N LEU A 224 -2.55 18.19 9.12
CA LEU A 224 -3.29 19.02 8.16
C LEU A 224 -2.50 19.32 6.88
N ALA A 225 -1.32 18.73 6.70
CA ALA A 225 -0.49 18.95 5.51
C ALA A 225 -1.24 18.63 4.22
N SER A 226 -1.93 17.48 4.16
CA SER A 226 -2.71 17.05 3.00
C SER A 226 -3.88 17.97 2.65
N LEU A 227 -4.36 18.76 3.61
CA LEU A 227 -5.44 19.72 3.40
C LEU A 227 -4.93 21.08 2.89
N ILE A 228 -3.79 21.55 3.42
CA ILE A 228 -3.28 22.89 3.10
C ILE A 228 -2.45 22.89 1.83
N ALA A 229 -1.62 21.87 1.65
CA ALA A 229 -0.61 21.85 0.62
C ALA A 229 -1.12 21.89 -0.84
N PRO A 230 -2.29 21.31 -1.21
CA PRO A 230 -2.84 21.48 -2.55
C PRO A 230 -3.08 22.93 -2.97
N HIS A 231 -3.17 23.85 -1.99
CA HIS A 231 -3.41 25.27 -2.22
C HIS A 231 -2.15 26.14 -2.11
N SER A 232 -0.99 25.54 -1.80
CA SER A 232 0.31 26.21 -1.72
C SER A 232 1.06 26.10 -3.04
N THR A 233 1.77 27.16 -3.43
CA THR A 233 2.63 27.20 -4.63
C THR A 233 4.10 26.89 -4.32
N THR A 234 4.46 26.81 -3.03
CA THR A 234 5.84 26.62 -2.56
C THR A 234 6.09 25.24 -1.98
N ILE A 235 5.06 24.62 -1.39
CA ILE A 235 5.14 23.22 -0.94
C ILE A 235 5.41 22.37 -2.17
N SER A 236 6.60 21.76 -2.15
CA SER A 236 7.07 20.95 -3.26
C SER A 236 6.52 19.53 -3.17
N GLU A 237 6.13 19.08 -1.97
CA GLU A 237 5.76 17.70 -1.68
C GLU A 237 4.84 17.58 -0.46
N VAL A 238 3.91 16.63 -0.57
CA VAL A 238 3.05 16.11 0.49
C VAL A 238 3.09 14.60 0.34
N ASP A 239 3.58 13.88 1.34
CA ASP A 239 3.63 12.41 1.24
C ASP A 239 3.22 11.74 2.56
N PRO A 240 1.99 11.20 2.62
CA PRO A 240 1.56 10.41 3.77
C PRO A 240 1.73 8.88 3.66
N ASP A 241 1.69 8.24 2.46
CA ASP A 241 1.42 6.77 2.38
C ASP A 241 2.08 5.96 1.22
N LEU A 242 2.80 6.54 0.25
CA LEU A 242 3.38 5.76 -0.87
C LEU A 242 4.51 4.80 -0.41
N THR A 243 5.26 5.22 0.59
CA THR A 243 6.29 4.45 1.29
C THR A 243 5.79 3.12 1.87
N LEU A 244 4.52 3.04 2.29
CA LEU A 244 3.97 1.87 2.98
C LEU A 244 3.87 0.64 2.07
N ARG A 245 3.67 0.81 0.75
CA ARG A 245 3.62 -0.30 -0.22
C ARG A 245 4.99 -0.94 -0.43
N GLY A 246 6.06 -0.14 -0.37
CA GLY A 246 7.44 -0.64 -0.37
C GLY A 246 7.69 -1.60 0.79
N ILE A 247 7.21 -1.22 1.97
CA ILE A 247 7.34 -1.99 3.21
C ILE A 247 6.47 -3.27 3.16
N GLN A 248 5.26 -3.20 2.60
CA GLN A 248 4.34 -4.34 2.52
C GLN A 248 4.83 -5.48 1.63
N PHE A 249 5.49 -5.17 0.50
CA PHE A 249 5.78 -6.17 -0.53
C PHE A 249 7.26 -6.53 -0.68
N MET A 250 8.20 -5.71 -0.18
CA MET A 250 9.62 -6.06 -0.29
C MET A 250 9.92 -7.31 0.55
N GLY A 251 10.43 -8.36 -0.10
CA GLY A 251 10.64 -9.66 0.55
C GLY A 251 9.37 -10.47 0.81
N ALA A 252 8.20 -10.02 0.33
CA ALA A 252 6.97 -10.79 0.45
C ALA A 252 7.06 -12.13 -0.31
N GLY A 253 6.48 -13.16 0.29
CA GLY A 253 6.60 -14.56 -0.12
C GLY A 253 7.41 -15.41 0.85
N TYR A 254 8.24 -14.77 1.69
CA TYR A 254 9.14 -15.45 2.61
C TYR A 254 8.97 -15.02 4.06
N ASP A 255 9.24 -15.94 4.97
CA ASP A 255 9.25 -15.67 6.40
C ASP A 255 10.55 -14.95 6.81
N ILE A 256 10.46 -13.63 7.01
CA ILE A 256 11.59 -12.77 7.36
C ILE A 256 11.26 -12.11 8.71
N PRO A 257 11.68 -12.71 9.84
CA PRO A 257 11.24 -12.27 11.16
C PRO A 257 11.76 -10.89 11.58
N ASN A 258 12.82 -10.40 10.93
CA ASN A 258 13.47 -9.14 11.29
C ASN A 258 13.62 -8.29 10.03
N ILE A 259 12.81 -7.24 9.93
CA ILE A 259 12.86 -6.29 8.82
C ILE A 259 13.13 -4.91 9.39
N ARG A 260 14.05 -4.18 8.78
CA ARG A 260 14.24 -2.74 8.97
C ARG A 260 14.31 -2.12 7.59
N GLY A 261 13.45 -1.16 7.33
CA GLY A 261 13.35 -0.52 6.03
C GLY A 261 12.89 0.92 6.19
N GLU A 262 13.28 1.75 5.23
CA GLU A 262 12.84 3.14 5.10
C GLU A 262 12.45 3.33 3.63
N GLY A 263 11.22 3.74 3.38
CA GLY A 263 10.80 4.22 2.07
C GLY A 263 10.66 5.73 2.10
N ARG A 264 10.83 6.35 0.93
CA ARG A 264 10.73 7.79 0.74
C ARG A 264 9.99 8.06 -0.55
N THR A 265 9.07 9.00 -0.54
CA THR A 265 8.61 9.63 -1.77
C THR A 265 9.44 10.87 -2.03
N VAL A 266 9.56 11.21 -3.31
CA VAL A 266 10.26 12.42 -3.72
C VAL A 266 9.51 13.06 -4.87
N CYS A 267 9.20 14.35 -4.72
CA CYS A 267 8.63 15.13 -5.81
C CYS A 267 9.70 15.50 -6.84
N THR A 268 9.31 15.37 -8.12
CA THR A 268 10.16 15.63 -9.29
C THR A 268 9.40 16.44 -10.34
N ASN A 269 10.10 16.96 -11.34
CA ASN A 269 9.49 17.64 -12.49
C ASN A 269 9.14 16.68 -13.64
N HIS A 270 9.37 15.38 -13.47
CA HIS A 270 8.94 14.37 -14.44
C HIS A 270 7.42 14.17 -14.35
N ALA A 271 6.83 13.40 -15.27
CA ALA A 271 5.42 12.99 -15.21
C ALA A 271 5.03 12.46 -13.81
N TRP A 272 3.84 12.86 -13.32
CA TRP A 272 3.38 12.49 -11.99
C TRP A 272 3.09 10.99 -11.89
N GLY A 273 3.24 10.43 -10.69
CA GLY A 273 2.93 9.03 -10.42
C GLY A 273 1.42 8.78 -10.44
N SER A 274 0.97 7.86 -11.30
CA SER A 274 -0.38 7.27 -11.25
C SER A 274 -0.26 5.77 -11.03
N ALA A 275 -1.33 5.14 -10.56
CA ALA A 275 -1.32 3.69 -10.39
C ALA A 275 -1.09 2.98 -11.73
N PHE A 276 0.05 2.30 -11.85
CA PHE A 276 0.24 1.21 -12.82
C PHE A 276 -0.10 -0.09 -12.11
N ARG A 277 -0.75 -1.02 -12.82
CA ARG A 277 -1.08 -2.38 -12.38
C ARG A 277 0.00 -2.99 -11.46
N ALA A 278 -0.43 -3.50 -10.30
CA ALA A 278 0.36 -4.06 -9.20
C ALA A 278 1.08 -3.03 -8.32
N TYR A 279 0.67 -1.77 -8.42
CA TYR A 279 1.10 -0.59 -7.68
C TYR A 279 2.01 -0.86 -6.46
N GLY A 280 3.32 -0.70 -6.68
CA GLY A 280 4.39 -0.89 -5.70
C GLY A 280 5.07 -2.26 -5.72
N SER A 281 4.32 -3.34 -6.00
CA SER A 281 4.85 -4.71 -6.04
C SER A 281 5.89 -4.95 -7.15
N PRO A 282 5.73 -4.45 -8.40
CA PRO A 282 6.76 -4.58 -9.43
C PRO A 282 8.11 -4.03 -8.99
N GLN A 283 8.12 -2.86 -8.34
CA GLN A 283 9.35 -2.22 -7.88
C GLN A 283 9.95 -2.99 -6.69
N SER A 284 9.13 -3.29 -5.68
CA SER A 284 9.56 -4.00 -4.46
C SER A 284 10.07 -5.40 -4.77
N LEU A 285 9.29 -6.21 -5.48
CA LEU A 285 9.63 -7.59 -5.76
C LEU A 285 10.72 -7.73 -6.81
N PHE A 286 10.91 -6.75 -7.70
CA PHE A 286 12.13 -6.76 -8.54
C PHE A 286 13.38 -6.76 -7.67
N SER A 287 13.44 -5.87 -6.67
CA SER A 287 14.61 -5.77 -5.80
C SER A 287 14.82 -7.04 -4.97
N SER A 288 13.78 -7.55 -4.30
CA SER A 288 13.92 -8.72 -3.43
C SER A 288 14.12 -10.03 -4.21
N GLU A 289 13.46 -10.21 -5.35
CA GLU A 289 13.57 -11.46 -6.12
C GLU A 289 14.88 -11.57 -6.89
N VAL A 290 15.46 -10.45 -7.33
CA VAL A 290 16.84 -10.46 -7.86
C VAL A 290 17.83 -10.73 -6.73
N LEU A 291 17.65 -10.10 -5.56
CA LEU A 291 18.52 -10.31 -4.39
C LEU A 291 18.45 -11.75 -3.85
N MET A 292 17.29 -12.41 -3.94
CA MET A 292 17.14 -13.83 -3.58
C MET A 292 18.04 -14.73 -4.44
N ASP A 293 18.19 -14.43 -5.73
CA ASP A 293 19.12 -15.15 -6.61
C ASP A 293 20.59 -14.85 -6.27
N GLU A 294 20.93 -13.60 -5.92
CA GLU A 294 22.29 -13.26 -5.45
C GLU A 294 22.63 -14.00 -4.15
N LEU A 295 21.66 -14.09 -3.23
CA LEU A 295 21.82 -14.83 -1.99
C LEU A 295 21.97 -16.34 -2.26
N ALA A 296 21.18 -16.89 -3.19
CA ALA A 296 21.30 -18.28 -3.62
C ALA A 296 22.72 -18.59 -4.13
N GLU A 297 23.23 -17.76 -5.04
CA GLU A 297 24.57 -17.89 -5.60
C GLU A 297 25.65 -17.78 -4.52
N LYS A 298 25.56 -16.80 -3.63
CA LYS A 298 26.52 -16.60 -2.54
C LYS A 298 26.55 -17.78 -1.56
N LEU A 299 25.42 -18.46 -1.38
CA LEU A 299 25.30 -19.67 -0.57
C LEU A 299 25.63 -20.97 -1.32
N GLY A 300 25.83 -20.92 -2.64
CA GLY A 300 25.95 -22.10 -3.48
C GLY A 300 24.67 -22.96 -3.50
N MET A 301 23.50 -22.33 -3.36
CA MET A 301 22.19 -22.97 -3.31
C MET A 301 21.43 -22.73 -4.62
N ASP A 302 20.63 -23.70 -5.07
CA ASP A 302 19.77 -23.51 -6.24
C ASP A 302 18.67 -22.45 -5.95
N PRO A 303 18.39 -21.52 -6.88
CA PRO A 303 17.40 -20.46 -6.71
C PRO A 303 15.97 -20.94 -6.37
N LEU A 304 15.57 -22.13 -6.82
CA LEU A 304 14.28 -22.71 -6.45
C LEU A 304 14.30 -23.16 -4.99
N GLU A 305 15.40 -23.79 -4.55
CA GLU A 305 15.51 -24.36 -3.20
C GLU A 305 15.56 -23.28 -2.12
N ILE A 306 16.25 -22.17 -2.36
CA ILE A 306 16.25 -21.08 -1.37
C ILE A 306 14.85 -20.49 -1.20
N ARG A 307 14.09 -20.36 -2.28
CA ARG A 307 12.69 -19.92 -2.23
C ARG A 307 11.82 -20.93 -1.51
N TYR A 308 11.94 -22.21 -1.87
CA TYR A 308 11.20 -23.28 -1.22
C TYR A 308 11.47 -23.35 0.28
N LYS A 309 12.74 -23.20 0.68
CA LYS A 309 13.15 -23.18 2.08
C LYS A 309 12.48 -22.06 2.88
N ASN A 310 12.38 -20.87 2.33
CA ASN A 310 11.92 -19.68 3.06
C ASN A 310 10.44 -19.32 2.80
N ALA A 311 9.78 -19.97 1.83
CA ALA A 311 8.38 -19.70 1.48
C ALA A 311 7.45 -19.83 2.69
N TYR A 312 6.40 -18.99 2.72
CA TYR A 312 5.41 -18.97 3.80
C TYR A 312 4.86 -20.35 4.14
N ARG A 313 4.82 -20.65 5.44
CA ARG A 313 4.23 -21.86 6.05
C ARG A 313 3.42 -21.47 7.29
N PRO A 314 2.56 -22.36 7.80
CA PRO A 314 1.86 -22.10 9.06
C PRO A 314 2.85 -21.68 10.17
N GLY A 315 2.61 -20.51 10.75
CA GLY A 315 3.50 -19.87 11.73
C GLY A 315 4.35 -18.72 11.19
N SER A 316 4.50 -18.60 9.86
CA SER A 316 5.16 -17.47 9.22
C SER A 316 4.30 -16.21 9.25
N THR A 317 4.97 -15.06 9.12
CA THR A 317 4.33 -13.76 8.91
C THR A 317 4.85 -13.08 7.66
N ASN A 318 4.01 -12.28 7.01
CA ASN A 318 4.42 -11.40 5.92
C ASN A 318 5.20 -10.18 6.46
N PRO A 319 5.70 -9.27 5.60
CA PRO A 319 6.51 -8.12 6.04
C PRO A 319 5.82 -7.17 7.03
N THR A 320 4.48 -7.20 7.11
CA THR A 320 3.69 -6.39 8.03
C THR A 320 3.32 -7.14 9.32
N GLY A 321 3.91 -8.31 9.56
CA GLY A 321 3.63 -9.13 10.73
C GLY A 321 2.29 -9.87 10.67
N GLN A 322 1.60 -9.84 9.52
CA GLN A 322 0.35 -10.56 9.32
C GLN A 322 0.61 -11.99 8.89
N ALA A 323 -0.06 -12.95 9.53
CA ALA A 323 -0.09 -14.34 9.06
C ALA A 323 -0.79 -14.42 7.70
N PRO A 324 -0.18 -15.07 6.68
CA PRO A 324 -0.83 -15.35 5.39
C PRO A 324 -2.12 -16.14 5.56
N GLU A 325 -3.14 -15.84 4.76
CA GLU A 325 -4.40 -16.58 4.72
C GLU A 325 -4.32 -17.84 3.83
N SER A 326 -3.31 -17.92 2.96
CA SER A 326 -2.98 -19.09 2.15
C SER A 326 -1.48 -19.41 2.22
N TYR A 327 -1.15 -20.71 2.21
CA TYR A 327 0.23 -21.23 2.24
C TYR A 327 0.51 -22.07 0.99
N SER A 328 0.12 -21.57 -0.19
CA SER A 328 0.21 -22.27 -1.47
C SER A 328 1.61 -22.24 -2.10
N LEU A 329 2.47 -21.28 -1.73
CA LEU A 329 3.81 -21.11 -2.30
C LEU A 329 4.68 -22.40 -2.26
N PRO A 330 4.78 -23.16 -1.15
CA PRO A 330 5.53 -24.42 -1.16
C PRO A 330 5.00 -25.44 -2.17
N LYS A 331 3.66 -25.57 -2.28
CA LYS A 331 3.02 -26.50 -3.23
C LYS A 331 3.30 -26.09 -4.68
N MET A 332 3.26 -24.79 -4.95
CA MET A 332 3.57 -24.24 -6.28
C MET A 332 5.04 -24.46 -6.66
N LEU A 333 5.98 -24.21 -5.75
CA LEU A 333 7.41 -24.43 -5.97
C LEU A 333 7.72 -25.92 -6.17
N GLU A 334 7.10 -26.81 -5.38
CA GLU A 334 7.25 -28.25 -5.53
C GLU A 334 6.72 -28.76 -6.88
N ALA A 335 5.55 -28.28 -7.31
CA ALA A 335 4.99 -28.63 -8.60
C ALA A 335 5.76 -28.04 -9.79
N LEU A 336 6.40 -26.88 -9.62
CA LEU A 336 7.22 -26.24 -10.65
C LEU A 336 8.57 -26.94 -10.85
N ARG A 337 9.13 -27.50 -9.78
CA ARG A 337 10.44 -28.17 -9.75
C ARG A 337 10.76 -29.08 -10.95
N PRO A 338 9.92 -30.06 -11.34
CA PRO A 338 10.22 -30.90 -12.50
C PRO A 338 10.28 -30.12 -13.83
N LYS A 339 9.46 -29.06 -13.97
CA LYS A 339 9.49 -28.19 -15.15
C LYS A 339 10.73 -27.30 -15.16
N TYR A 340 11.14 -26.80 -14.00
CA TYR A 340 12.38 -26.02 -13.84
C TYR A 340 13.63 -26.85 -14.17
N GLU A 341 13.72 -28.10 -13.70
CA GLU A 341 14.83 -28.99 -14.07
C GLU A 341 14.86 -29.29 -15.57
N LEU A 342 13.69 -29.47 -16.19
CA LEU A 342 13.61 -29.65 -17.63
C LEU A 342 14.01 -28.37 -18.39
N ALA A 343 13.60 -27.19 -17.92
CA ALA A 343 14.00 -25.91 -18.49
C ALA A 343 15.52 -25.69 -18.41
N LYS A 344 16.14 -26.00 -17.26
CA LYS A 344 17.60 -25.96 -17.08
C LYS A 344 18.32 -26.85 -18.09
N LYS A 345 17.82 -28.09 -18.27
CA LYS A 345 18.36 -29.02 -19.27
C LYS A 345 18.23 -28.46 -20.69
N ARG A 346 17.05 -27.95 -21.07
CA ARG A 346 16.84 -27.30 -22.38
C ARG A 346 17.76 -26.10 -22.60
N ALA A 347 17.94 -25.26 -21.59
CA ALA A 347 18.83 -24.10 -21.66
C ALA A 347 20.29 -24.52 -21.85
N ALA A 348 20.76 -25.53 -21.12
CA ALA A 348 22.11 -26.06 -21.27
C ALA A 348 22.35 -26.69 -22.65
N GLU A 349 21.41 -27.52 -23.13
CA GLU A 349 21.50 -28.20 -24.44
C GLU A 349 21.33 -27.23 -25.62
N GLY A 350 20.49 -26.20 -25.46
CA GLY A 350 20.18 -25.22 -26.50
C GLY A 350 21.11 -24.00 -26.54
N SER A 351 22.05 -23.88 -25.60
CA SER A 351 23.03 -22.79 -25.57
C SER A 351 24.15 -23.02 -26.57
N THR A 352 24.55 -21.93 -27.25
CA THR A 352 25.71 -21.89 -28.15
C THR A 352 26.76 -20.90 -27.64
N THR A 353 27.80 -20.61 -28.42
CA THR A 353 28.76 -19.53 -28.10
C THR A 353 28.10 -18.15 -28.19
N ARG A 354 27.27 -17.94 -29.21
CA ARG A 354 26.57 -16.67 -29.47
C ARG A 354 25.24 -16.55 -28.74
N PHE A 355 24.38 -17.56 -28.84
CA PHE A 355 23.06 -17.54 -28.23
C PHE A 355 23.09 -18.30 -26.91
N LYS A 356 23.11 -17.58 -25.80
CA LYS A 356 23.11 -18.15 -24.45
C LYS A 356 21.68 -18.23 -23.93
N LYS A 357 21.27 -19.41 -23.45
CA LYS A 357 19.96 -19.63 -22.87
C LYS A 357 20.05 -19.70 -21.35
N GLY A 358 19.03 -19.20 -20.67
CA GLY A 358 18.96 -19.23 -19.22
C GLY A 358 17.53 -19.36 -18.71
N VAL A 359 17.43 -19.77 -17.45
CA VAL A 359 16.17 -19.94 -16.73
C VAL A 359 16.21 -19.11 -15.47
N GLY A 360 15.18 -18.29 -15.25
CA GLY A 360 15.06 -17.49 -14.03
C GLY A 360 13.72 -17.72 -13.34
N LEU A 361 13.72 -17.50 -12.03
CA LEU A 361 12.56 -17.67 -11.16
C LEU A 361 12.25 -16.38 -10.40
N SER A 362 10.99 -16.21 -10.02
CA SER A 362 10.58 -15.22 -9.02
C SER A 362 9.27 -15.62 -8.33
N VAL A 363 9.04 -15.11 -7.13
CA VAL A 363 7.78 -15.18 -6.39
C VAL A 363 7.02 -13.86 -6.52
N GLY A 364 5.71 -13.94 -6.68
CA GLY A 364 4.78 -12.83 -6.76
C GLY A 364 3.77 -12.86 -5.62
N VAL A 365 3.57 -11.72 -4.95
CA VAL A 365 2.53 -11.54 -3.92
C VAL A 365 1.89 -10.16 -4.07
N TYR A 366 0.56 -10.10 -3.95
CA TYR A 366 -0.16 -8.82 -3.91
C TYR A 366 -1.51 -8.93 -3.18
N GLY A 367 -1.96 -7.84 -2.55
CA GLY A 367 -3.24 -7.80 -1.83
C GLY A 367 -4.47 -7.74 -2.75
N CYS A 368 -5.63 -8.14 -2.24
CA CYS A 368 -6.93 -7.98 -2.89
C CYS A 368 -7.83 -7.06 -2.05
N GLY A 369 -7.72 -5.75 -2.25
CA GLY A 369 -8.39 -4.76 -1.43
C GLY A 369 -7.70 -3.40 -1.46
N LEU A 370 -8.38 -2.40 -0.90
CA LEU A 370 -7.73 -1.24 -0.31
C LEU A 370 -7.36 -1.54 1.14
N ASP A 371 -6.42 -0.78 1.71
CA ASP A 371 -5.89 -1.07 3.04
C ASP A 371 -6.94 -0.86 4.14
N GLY A 372 -6.92 -1.78 5.10
CA GLY A 372 -7.80 -1.74 6.25
C GLY A 372 -9.20 -2.32 5.96
N PRO A 373 -10.25 -1.83 6.62
CA PRO A 373 -11.59 -2.42 6.52
C PRO A 373 -12.33 -1.94 5.25
N ASP A 374 -11.77 -2.26 4.09
CA ASP A 374 -12.36 -1.98 2.78
C ASP A 374 -13.77 -2.60 2.67
N GLY A 375 -14.65 -1.95 1.90
CA GLY A 375 -16.04 -2.35 1.76
C GLY A 375 -16.63 -2.06 0.40
N SER A 376 -17.74 -2.74 0.10
CA SER A 376 -18.49 -2.57 -1.14
C SER A 376 -19.98 -2.76 -0.91
N GLU A 377 -20.77 -2.15 -1.79
CA GLU A 377 -22.21 -2.32 -1.86
C GLU A 377 -22.66 -2.74 -3.27
N ALA A 378 -23.72 -3.56 -3.33
CA ALA A 378 -24.37 -4.02 -4.54
C ALA A 378 -25.90 -4.07 -4.33
N ARG A 379 -26.66 -4.02 -5.42
CA ARG A 379 -28.13 -4.14 -5.41
C ARG A 379 -28.59 -5.09 -6.52
N LEU A 380 -29.52 -6.00 -6.23
CA LEU A 380 -30.18 -6.84 -7.23
C LEU A 380 -31.60 -6.32 -7.44
N ASP A 381 -31.93 -5.97 -8.67
CA ASP A 381 -33.28 -5.55 -9.05
C ASP A 381 -33.96 -6.68 -9.84
N MET A 382 -35.03 -7.27 -9.29
CA MET A 382 -35.90 -8.17 -10.04
C MET A 382 -36.77 -7.36 -11.00
N ASN A 383 -36.78 -7.75 -12.27
CA ASN A 383 -37.48 -7.05 -13.33
C ASN A 383 -38.83 -7.72 -13.68
N PRO A 384 -39.80 -6.96 -14.23
CA PRO A 384 -41.09 -7.50 -14.66
C PRO A 384 -41.00 -8.63 -15.72
N ASP A 385 -39.92 -8.66 -16.50
CA ASP A 385 -39.70 -9.67 -17.56
C ASP A 385 -39.01 -10.96 -17.05
N GLY A 386 -38.84 -11.09 -15.73
CA GLY A 386 -38.18 -12.22 -15.08
C GLY A 386 -36.65 -12.20 -15.16
N THR A 387 -36.05 -11.11 -15.66
CA THR A 387 -34.60 -10.90 -15.54
C THR A 387 -34.24 -10.32 -14.16
N ILE A 388 -32.96 -10.38 -13.79
CA ILE A 388 -32.44 -9.73 -12.58
C ILE A 388 -31.25 -8.85 -12.98
N THR A 389 -31.30 -7.57 -12.58
CA THR A 389 -30.21 -6.62 -12.79
C THR A 389 -29.29 -6.61 -11.58
N VAL A 390 -28.01 -6.93 -11.80
CA VAL A 390 -26.91 -6.78 -10.85
C VAL A 390 -26.36 -5.36 -10.96
N CYS A 391 -26.79 -4.51 -10.03
CA CYS A 391 -26.43 -3.10 -9.98
C CYS A 391 -25.24 -2.86 -9.05
N THR A 392 -24.11 -2.50 -9.67
CA THR A 392 -22.83 -2.17 -9.00
C THR A 392 -22.14 -1.03 -9.72
N ALA A 393 -21.20 -0.38 -9.05
CA ALA A 393 -20.21 0.50 -9.67
C ALA A 393 -18.88 -0.25 -9.87
N TRP A 394 -18.90 -1.51 -10.34
CA TRP A 394 -17.67 -2.22 -10.68
C TRP A 394 -17.14 -1.70 -12.02
N GLU A 395 -16.11 -0.83 -11.99
CA GLU A 395 -15.55 -0.24 -13.20
C GLU A 395 -14.81 -1.25 -14.08
N ASP A 396 -14.98 -1.11 -15.39
CA ASP A 396 -14.43 -2.05 -16.37
C ASP A 396 -13.39 -1.37 -17.26
N HIS A 397 -12.13 -1.68 -16.99
CA HIS A 397 -10.96 -1.37 -17.80
C HIS A 397 -10.91 -2.25 -19.07
N GLY A 398 -11.82 -3.24 -19.16
CA GLY A 398 -11.77 -4.37 -20.09
C GLY A 398 -11.33 -5.67 -19.42
N GLN A 399 -11.12 -5.67 -18.09
CA GLN A 399 -10.73 -6.86 -17.33
C GLN A 399 -11.88 -7.86 -17.14
N GLY A 400 -13.12 -7.47 -17.43
CA GLY A 400 -14.30 -8.34 -17.38
C GLY A 400 -15.13 -8.16 -16.12
N ALA A 401 -15.41 -6.91 -15.74
CA ALA A 401 -16.32 -6.59 -14.62
C ALA A 401 -17.72 -7.18 -14.82
N ASP A 402 -18.18 -7.18 -16.07
CA ASP A 402 -19.44 -7.81 -16.49
C ASP A 402 -19.46 -9.32 -16.20
N ALA A 403 -18.46 -10.06 -16.67
CA ALA A 403 -18.33 -11.49 -16.46
C ALA A 403 -18.17 -11.83 -14.97
N GLY A 404 -17.40 -11.03 -14.24
CA GLY A 404 -17.23 -11.18 -12.78
C GLY A 404 -18.53 -11.01 -12.02
N ALA A 405 -19.29 -9.95 -12.31
CA ALA A 405 -20.57 -9.68 -11.67
C ALA A 405 -21.63 -10.76 -11.98
N ILE A 406 -21.76 -11.13 -13.26
CA ILE A 406 -22.72 -12.13 -13.71
C ILE A 406 -22.37 -13.52 -13.17
N GLY A 407 -21.10 -13.94 -13.24
CA GLY A 407 -20.65 -15.23 -12.72
C GLY A 407 -20.86 -15.35 -11.22
N THR A 408 -20.54 -14.29 -10.46
CA THR A 408 -20.75 -14.27 -9.00
C THR A 408 -22.25 -14.35 -8.66
N ALA A 409 -23.08 -13.53 -9.31
CA ALA A 409 -24.52 -13.56 -9.08
C ALA A 409 -25.15 -14.90 -9.49
N HIS A 410 -24.74 -15.47 -10.62
CA HIS A 410 -25.24 -16.75 -11.10
C HIS A 410 -24.95 -17.88 -10.10
N GLU A 411 -23.73 -17.96 -9.55
CA GLU A 411 -23.40 -18.96 -8.55
C GLU A 411 -24.23 -18.77 -7.27
N ALA A 412 -24.33 -17.54 -6.76
CA ALA A 412 -25.14 -17.25 -5.58
C ALA A 412 -26.64 -17.52 -5.78
N LEU A 413 -27.17 -17.35 -7.00
CA LEU A 413 -28.58 -17.53 -7.34
C LEU A 413 -28.92 -18.91 -7.90
N ARG A 414 -28.00 -19.89 -7.86
CA ARG A 414 -28.30 -21.27 -8.25
C ARG A 414 -29.58 -21.85 -7.62
N PRO A 415 -29.97 -21.53 -6.37
CA PRO A 415 -31.25 -21.99 -5.82
C PRO A 415 -32.49 -21.51 -6.60
N LEU A 416 -32.43 -20.38 -7.31
CA LEU A 416 -33.52 -19.92 -8.20
C LEU A 416 -33.57 -20.70 -9.52
N GLY A 417 -32.49 -21.38 -9.91
CA GLY A 417 -32.36 -21.98 -11.24
C GLY A 417 -32.38 -20.94 -12.37
N ILE A 418 -31.97 -19.69 -12.10
CA ILE A 418 -31.90 -18.63 -13.11
C ILE A 418 -30.76 -18.89 -14.10
N SER A 419 -31.01 -18.69 -15.38
CA SER A 419 -29.98 -18.83 -16.41
C SER A 419 -29.11 -17.56 -16.50
N PRO A 420 -27.82 -17.67 -16.85
CA PRO A 420 -26.91 -16.51 -16.91
C PRO A 420 -27.38 -15.38 -17.84
N ASP A 421 -28.06 -15.69 -18.95
CA ASP A 421 -28.57 -14.71 -19.91
C ASP A 421 -29.69 -13.82 -19.35
N LYS A 422 -30.32 -14.25 -18.24
CA LYS A 422 -31.33 -13.50 -17.50
C LYS A 422 -30.74 -12.58 -16.44
N LEU A 423 -29.43 -12.63 -16.20
CA LEU A 423 -28.74 -11.68 -15.35
C LEU A 423 -28.21 -10.52 -16.22
N LYS A 424 -28.40 -9.29 -15.75
CA LYS A 424 -27.94 -8.07 -16.44
C LYS A 424 -26.97 -7.31 -15.55
N PHE A 425 -25.91 -6.77 -16.13
CA PHE A 425 -24.97 -5.90 -15.44
C PHE A 425 -25.29 -4.42 -15.73
N THR A 426 -24.98 -3.52 -14.80
CA THR A 426 -25.09 -2.07 -15.00
C THR A 426 -23.73 -1.42 -15.18
N TRP A 427 -23.58 -0.57 -16.19
CA TRP A 427 -22.42 0.31 -16.27
C TRP A 427 -22.35 1.24 -15.05
N PRO A 428 -21.15 1.45 -14.48
CA PRO A 428 -20.96 2.31 -13.30
C PRO A 428 -21.57 3.70 -13.52
N ASN A 429 -22.37 4.13 -12.56
CA ASN A 429 -23.01 5.44 -12.59
C ASN A 429 -23.31 5.90 -11.17
N THR A 430 -22.70 7.00 -10.74
CA THR A 430 -22.80 7.53 -9.38
C THR A 430 -24.23 7.92 -8.97
N ALA A 431 -25.12 8.19 -9.92
CA ALA A 431 -26.52 8.52 -9.64
C ALA A 431 -27.44 7.30 -9.54
N LYS A 432 -27.01 6.13 -10.05
CA LYS A 432 -27.88 4.95 -10.21
C LYS A 432 -27.39 3.70 -9.49
N CYS A 433 -26.07 3.58 -9.34
CA CYS A 433 -25.40 2.42 -8.76
C CYS A 433 -24.94 2.73 -7.33
N PRO A 434 -24.93 1.72 -6.45
CA PRO A 434 -24.33 1.86 -5.13
C PRO A 434 -22.82 2.11 -5.25
N ASN A 435 -22.21 2.66 -4.19
CA ASN A 435 -20.77 2.81 -4.13
C ASN A 435 -20.11 1.44 -3.90
N SER A 436 -19.58 0.85 -4.97
CA SER A 436 -18.85 -0.43 -4.93
C SER A 436 -17.35 -0.25 -4.66
N GLY A 437 -16.86 0.99 -4.61
CA GLY A 437 -15.43 1.33 -4.59
C GLY A 437 -14.75 1.13 -5.96
N PRO A 438 -13.48 1.54 -6.10
CA PRO A 438 -12.80 1.56 -7.40
C PRO A 438 -12.40 0.15 -7.87
N ALA A 439 -12.17 0.01 -9.17
CA ALA A 439 -11.46 -1.11 -9.79
C ALA A 439 -9.92 -0.99 -9.70
N GLY A 440 -9.39 -0.83 -8.48
CA GLY A 440 -7.94 -0.82 -8.18
C GLY A 440 -7.58 -1.79 -7.04
N GLY A 441 -6.30 -2.12 -6.86
CA GLY A 441 -5.86 -3.03 -5.78
C GLY A 441 -6.43 -4.45 -5.89
N SER A 442 -6.77 -4.88 -7.11
CA SER A 442 -7.33 -6.20 -7.44
C SER A 442 -8.56 -6.58 -6.61
N ARG A 443 -9.27 -5.56 -6.11
CA ARG A 443 -10.25 -5.72 -5.04
C ARG A 443 -11.62 -6.21 -5.50
N SER A 444 -12.03 -5.88 -6.71
CA SER A 444 -13.45 -5.89 -7.08
C SER A 444 -14.09 -7.29 -7.01
N GLN A 445 -13.37 -8.34 -7.44
CA GLN A 445 -13.88 -9.71 -7.32
C GLN A 445 -14.06 -10.14 -5.87
N VAL A 446 -13.26 -9.63 -4.93
CA VAL A 446 -13.40 -9.92 -3.50
C VAL A 446 -14.49 -9.04 -2.89
N MET A 447 -14.33 -7.72 -2.96
CA MET A 447 -15.17 -6.74 -2.26
C MET A 447 -16.56 -6.69 -2.89
N THR A 448 -16.62 -6.34 -4.18
CA THR A 448 -17.88 -6.22 -4.92
C THR A 448 -18.50 -7.59 -5.18
N GLY A 449 -17.71 -8.63 -5.42
CA GLY A 449 -18.20 -9.99 -5.52
C GLY A 449 -18.91 -10.45 -4.23
N ASN A 450 -18.35 -10.19 -3.05
CA ASN A 450 -19.05 -10.47 -1.80
C ASN A 450 -20.31 -9.61 -1.61
N ALA A 451 -20.27 -8.32 -1.96
CA ALA A 451 -21.46 -7.48 -1.89
C ALA A 451 -22.59 -8.03 -2.79
N ILE A 452 -22.26 -8.49 -4.01
CA ILE A 452 -23.19 -9.17 -4.92
C ILE A 452 -23.72 -10.46 -4.29
N ARG A 453 -22.84 -11.31 -3.74
CA ARG A 453 -23.22 -12.56 -3.06
C ARG A 453 -24.21 -12.29 -1.92
N VAL A 454 -23.91 -11.33 -1.05
CA VAL A 454 -24.78 -10.93 0.07
C VAL A 454 -26.12 -10.41 -0.45
N ALA A 455 -26.11 -9.59 -1.50
CA ALA A 455 -27.33 -9.05 -2.09
C ALA A 455 -28.21 -10.16 -2.71
N CYS A 456 -27.59 -11.19 -3.32
CA CYS A 456 -28.26 -12.40 -3.80
C CYS A 456 -28.84 -13.24 -2.66
N GLU A 457 -28.11 -13.42 -1.57
CA GLU A 457 -28.57 -14.12 -0.36
C GLU A 457 -29.78 -13.42 0.28
N THR A 458 -29.76 -12.08 0.33
CA THR A 458 -30.91 -11.27 0.75
C THR A 458 -32.12 -11.52 -0.15
N LEU A 459 -31.94 -11.49 -1.48
CA LEU A 459 -33.00 -11.78 -2.44
C LEU A 459 -33.60 -13.17 -2.18
N LEU A 460 -32.77 -14.22 -2.09
CA LEU A 460 -33.23 -15.58 -1.83
C LEU A 460 -34.03 -15.68 -0.52
N LYS A 461 -33.54 -15.05 0.54
CA LYS A 461 -34.19 -15.06 1.85
C LYS A 461 -35.54 -14.36 1.84
N GLU A 462 -35.62 -13.18 1.24
CA GLU A 462 -36.84 -12.35 1.27
C GLU A 462 -37.93 -12.85 0.30
N THR A 463 -37.52 -13.55 -0.75
CA THR A 463 -38.41 -14.16 -1.75
C THR A 463 -38.80 -15.59 -1.40
N ALA A 464 -38.21 -16.22 -0.38
CA ALA A 464 -38.53 -17.59 0.01
C ALA A 464 -40.01 -17.78 0.36
N LYS A 465 -40.68 -18.74 -0.28
CA LYS A 465 -42.05 -19.14 0.05
C LYS A 465 -42.06 -20.10 1.25
N PRO A 466 -43.10 -20.07 2.11
CA PRO A 466 -43.21 -20.99 3.23
C PRO A 466 -43.14 -22.45 2.76
N LYS A 467 -42.48 -23.30 3.56
CA LYS A 467 -42.49 -24.75 3.34
C LYS A 467 -43.92 -25.27 3.54
N THR A 468 -44.52 -25.83 2.49
CA THR A 468 -45.89 -26.37 2.53
C THR A 468 -45.91 -27.90 2.42
N GLY A 469 -46.86 -28.55 3.09
CA GLY A 469 -47.10 -30.00 3.03
C GLY A 469 -46.38 -30.84 4.09
N PHE A 470 -46.81 -32.11 4.23
CA PHE A 470 -46.35 -33.05 5.28
C PHE A 470 -44.84 -33.34 5.26
N LEU A 471 -44.21 -33.23 4.09
CA LEU A 471 -42.76 -33.46 3.87
C LEU A 471 -41.91 -32.18 4.00
N LYS A 472 -42.49 -31.01 4.31
CA LYS A 472 -41.80 -29.70 4.37
C LYS A 472 -40.88 -29.43 3.15
N ARG A 473 -41.37 -29.70 1.92
CA ARG A 473 -40.62 -29.37 0.70
C ARG A 473 -40.48 -27.85 0.58
N ASP A 474 -39.36 -27.37 0.02
CA ASP A 474 -39.15 -25.93 -0.22
C ASP A 474 -40.28 -25.38 -1.08
N GLY A 475 -40.88 -24.27 -0.63
CA GLY A 475 -42.01 -23.62 -1.31
C GLY A 475 -41.61 -22.92 -2.61
N GLY A 476 -40.32 -22.92 -2.97
CA GLY A 476 -39.76 -22.10 -4.05
C GLY A 476 -39.61 -20.64 -3.64
N PHE A 477 -39.48 -19.77 -4.64
CA PHE A 477 -39.29 -18.34 -4.46
C PHE A 477 -40.42 -17.55 -5.13
N MET A 478 -40.71 -16.36 -4.61
CA MET A 478 -41.70 -15.44 -5.18
C MET A 478 -41.20 -14.88 -6.51
N THR A 479 -42.08 -14.84 -7.49
CA THR A 479 -41.89 -14.12 -8.75
C THR A 479 -42.04 -12.61 -8.55
N TYR A 480 -41.63 -11.81 -9.54
CA TYR A 480 -41.83 -10.36 -9.52
C TYR A 480 -43.29 -9.97 -9.26
N ASP A 481 -44.23 -10.58 -10.00
CA ASP A 481 -45.66 -10.27 -9.87
C ASP A 481 -46.20 -10.63 -8.48
N GLU A 482 -45.73 -11.73 -7.88
CA GLU A 482 -46.11 -12.12 -6.52
C GLU A 482 -45.58 -11.15 -5.47
N LEU A 483 -44.36 -10.61 -5.65
CA LEU A 483 -43.80 -9.58 -4.77
C LEU A 483 -44.60 -8.29 -4.85
N VAL A 484 -44.90 -7.83 -6.06
CA VAL A 484 -45.71 -6.61 -6.30
C VAL A 484 -47.11 -6.77 -5.71
N ALA A 485 -47.78 -7.90 -5.96
CA ALA A 485 -49.10 -8.18 -5.41
C ALA A 485 -49.11 -8.23 -3.87
N ALA A 486 -47.99 -8.65 -3.25
CA ALA A 486 -47.83 -8.68 -1.80
C ALA A 486 -47.32 -7.36 -1.20
N GLY A 487 -47.08 -6.32 -2.00
CA GLY A 487 -46.50 -5.04 -1.54
C GLY A 487 -45.08 -5.18 -1.00
N LYS A 488 -44.32 -6.18 -1.47
CA LYS A 488 -42.93 -6.44 -1.07
C LYS A 488 -41.93 -5.74 -2.01
N PRO A 489 -40.71 -5.43 -1.54
CA PRO A 489 -39.67 -4.87 -2.40
C PRO A 489 -39.25 -5.86 -3.51
N THR A 490 -38.86 -5.31 -4.65
CA THR A 490 -38.29 -6.06 -5.79
C THR A 490 -36.79 -5.74 -5.99
N SER A 491 -36.20 -5.01 -5.06
CA SER A 491 -34.80 -4.57 -5.06
C SER A 491 -34.16 -4.97 -3.74
N PHE A 492 -32.99 -5.60 -3.79
CA PHE A 492 -32.33 -6.20 -2.64
C PHE A 492 -30.88 -5.75 -2.56
N THR A 493 -30.51 -5.12 -1.45
CA THR A 493 -29.16 -4.57 -1.23
C THR A 493 -28.29 -5.56 -0.45
N GLY A 494 -27.00 -5.59 -0.77
CA GLY A 494 -25.98 -6.28 -0.01
C GLY A 494 -24.76 -5.40 0.20
N LYS A 495 -24.22 -5.45 1.41
CA LYS A 495 -22.98 -4.77 1.80
C LYS A 495 -22.04 -5.81 2.38
N TRP A 496 -20.75 -5.67 2.09
CA TRP A 496 -19.72 -6.49 2.69
C TRP A 496 -18.49 -5.62 2.98
N SER A 497 -17.82 -5.92 4.09
CA SER A 497 -16.61 -5.24 4.52
C SER A 497 -15.59 -6.25 5.05
N ALA A 498 -14.32 -6.02 4.75
CA ALA A 498 -13.18 -6.77 5.26
C ALA A 498 -12.87 -6.35 6.71
N VAL A 499 -13.80 -6.58 7.63
CA VAL A 499 -13.77 -6.03 9.00
C VAL A 499 -12.52 -6.39 9.82
N GLU A 500 -11.83 -7.48 9.47
CA GLU A 500 -10.58 -7.92 10.09
C GLU A 500 -9.33 -7.19 9.56
N GLY A 501 -9.47 -6.43 8.48
CA GLY A 501 -8.40 -5.63 7.89
C GLY A 501 -8.08 -4.42 8.77
N THR A 502 -6.79 -4.21 9.04
CA THR A 502 -6.29 -3.03 9.76
C THR A 502 -5.19 -2.38 8.94
N ALA A 503 -5.21 -1.05 8.83
CA ALA A 503 -4.11 -0.31 8.23
C ALA A 503 -2.78 -0.63 8.93
N CYS A 504 -1.68 -0.51 8.20
CA CYS A 504 -0.35 -0.57 8.77
C CYS A 504 -0.10 0.63 9.71
N ASN A 505 0.59 0.40 10.82
CA ASN A 505 1.09 1.45 11.70
C ASN A 505 2.37 2.09 11.12
N GLU A 506 3.03 2.95 11.91
CA GLU A 506 4.23 3.68 11.46
C GLU A 506 5.46 2.77 11.22
N ASP A 507 5.46 1.55 11.77
CA ASP A 507 6.47 0.51 11.53
C ASP A 507 6.15 -0.37 10.31
N GLY A 508 5.08 0.00 9.59
CA GLY A 508 4.54 -0.81 8.51
C GLY A 508 3.87 -2.10 8.97
N GLN A 509 3.65 -2.30 10.28
CA GLN A 509 3.04 -3.52 10.83
C GLN A 509 1.51 -3.39 10.88
N GLY A 510 0.78 -4.43 10.48
CA GLY A 510 -0.68 -4.44 10.40
C GLY A 510 -1.22 -5.59 9.57
N LYS A 511 -2.54 -5.60 9.35
CA LYS A 511 -3.25 -6.56 8.51
C LYS A 511 -3.94 -5.84 7.34
N PRO A 512 -3.18 -5.23 6.41
CA PRO A 512 -3.75 -4.30 5.44
C PRO A 512 -4.76 -4.95 4.51
N PHE A 513 -4.64 -6.25 4.22
CA PHE A 513 -5.57 -6.98 3.36
C PHE A 513 -5.95 -8.31 4.01
N VAL A 514 -7.23 -8.72 3.88
CA VAL A 514 -7.69 -10.03 4.36
C VAL A 514 -7.42 -11.16 3.35
N ILE A 515 -7.16 -10.81 2.08
CA ILE A 515 -6.89 -11.76 1.00
C ILE A 515 -5.71 -11.26 0.16
N TYR A 516 -4.86 -12.19 -0.23
CA TYR A 516 -3.73 -12.01 -1.12
C TYR A 516 -3.78 -12.99 -2.30
N MET A 517 -3.10 -12.61 -3.37
CA MET A 517 -2.75 -13.45 -4.51
C MET A 517 -1.31 -13.91 -4.37
N TYR A 518 -1.05 -15.17 -4.74
CA TYR A 518 0.28 -15.75 -4.70
C TYR A 518 0.64 -16.36 -6.06
N GLY A 519 1.90 -16.21 -6.46
CA GLY A 519 2.38 -16.84 -7.70
C GLY A 519 3.87 -17.10 -7.72
N VAL A 520 4.27 -17.98 -8.63
CA VAL A 520 5.67 -18.29 -8.93
C VAL A 520 5.87 -18.24 -10.43
N PHE A 521 6.78 -17.38 -10.88
CA PHE A 521 7.13 -17.21 -12.28
C PHE A 521 8.38 -18.00 -12.63
N MET A 522 8.41 -18.54 -13.83
CA MET A 522 9.59 -19.06 -14.49
C MET A 522 9.70 -18.49 -15.89
N ALA A 523 10.84 -17.90 -16.21
CA ALA A 523 11.16 -17.38 -17.55
C ALA A 523 12.29 -18.21 -18.17
N GLU A 524 12.12 -18.63 -19.41
CA GLU A 524 13.20 -19.14 -20.26
C GLU A 524 13.56 -18.04 -21.27
N VAL A 525 14.84 -17.67 -21.33
CA VAL A 525 15.33 -16.58 -22.17
C VAL A 525 16.49 -17.00 -23.06
N THR A 526 16.65 -16.32 -24.19
CA THR A 526 17.84 -16.38 -25.05
C THR A 526 18.48 -15.00 -25.14
N VAL A 527 19.77 -14.90 -24.86
CA VAL A 527 20.58 -13.68 -25.04
C VAL A 527 21.53 -13.88 -26.21
N ASP A 528 21.48 -13.00 -27.20
CA ASP A 528 22.49 -12.90 -28.26
C ASP A 528 23.70 -12.12 -27.71
N THR A 529 24.83 -12.80 -27.47
CA THR A 529 26.01 -12.19 -26.84
C THR A 529 26.74 -11.19 -27.73
N GLU A 530 26.47 -11.16 -29.04
CA GLU A 530 27.02 -10.15 -29.96
C GLU A 530 26.23 -8.84 -29.93
N THR A 531 24.92 -8.90 -29.70
CA THR A 531 24.02 -7.74 -29.80
C THR A 531 23.42 -7.31 -28.46
N GLY A 532 23.44 -8.19 -27.45
CA GLY A 532 22.89 -7.96 -26.12
C GLY A 532 21.37 -8.09 -26.08
N LYS A 533 20.75 -8.41 -27.23
CA LYS A 533 19.31 -8.58 -27.33
C LYS A 533 18.88 -9.85 -26.60
N THR A 534 17.91 -9.69 -25.71
CA THR A 534 17.23 -10.80 -25.03
C THR A 534 15.90 -11.08 -25.71
N ALA A 535 15.60 -12.35 -25.96
CA ALA A 535 14.27 -12.85 -26.29
C ALA A 535 13.76 -13.70 -25.12
N VAL A 536 12.48 -13.55 -24.79
CA VAL A 536 11.80 -14.46 -23.85
C VAL A 536 11.19 -15.57 -24.68
N ASP A 537 11.66 -16.80 -24.46
CA ASP A 537 11.25 -17.97 -25.24
C ASP A 537 9.96 -18.60 -24.67
N ARG A 538 9.80 -18.56 -23.34
CA ARG A 538 8.65 -19.14 -22.63
C ARG A 538 8.44 -18.44 -21.29
N MET A 539 7.18 -18.28 -20.89
CA MET A 539 6.78 -17.89 -19.54
C MET A 539 5.93 -18.99 -18.90
N THR A 540 6.13 -19.27 -17.62
CA THR A 540 5.27 -20.15 -16.83
C THR A 540 4.88 -19.45 -15.53
N LEU A 541 3.59 -19.48 -15.19
CA LEU A 541 3.06 -18.94 -13.94
C LEU A 541 2.32 -20.02 -13.16
N MET A 542 2.82 -20.34 -11.97
CA MET A 542 2.05 -21.03 -10.94
C MET A 542 1.19 -19.98 -10.23
N CYS A 543 -0.13 -20.12 -10.26
CA CYS A 543 -1.06 -19.07 -9.84
C CYS A 543 -2.04 -19.59 -8.78
N ASP A 544 -2.06 -18.96 -7.61
CA ASP A 544 -3.13 -19.12 -6.61
C ASP A 544 -3.91 -17.81 -6.48
N CYS A 545 -5.11 -17.81 -7.08
CA CYS A 545 -6.12 -16.76 -6.96
C CYS A 545 -7.41 -17.29 -6.31
N GLY A 546 -7.29 -18.33 -5.49
CA GLY A 546 -8.44 -19.03 -4.93
C GLY A 546 -9.32 -19.65 -6.01
N LYS A 547 -10.64 -19.69 -5.77
CA LYS A 547 -11.59 -20.23 -6.75
C LYS A 547 -11.74 -19.31 -7.96
N ILE A 548 -11.77 -19.92 -9.14
CA ILE A 548 -11.93 -19.19 -10.41
C ILE A 548 -13.41 -18.91 -10.66
N ASN A 549 -13.76 -17.64 -10.81
CA ASN A 549 -15.08 -17.23 -11.29
C ASN A 549 -15.27 -17.54 -12.79
N ASN A 550 -14.39 -16.97 -13.63
CA ASN A 550 -14.44 -17.15 -15.07
C ASN A 550 -13.04 -17.45 -15.61
N ARG A 551 -12.89 -18.61 -16.27
CA ARG A 551 -11.58 -19.09 -16.74
C ARG A 551 -10.98 -18.21 -17.84
N LEU A 552 -11.77 -17.75 -18.79
CA LEU A 552 -11.29 -16.89 -19.88
C LEU A 552 -10.75 -15.56 -19.36
N VAL A 553 -11.42 -15.01 -18.35
CA VAL A 553 -11.00 -13.77 -17.69
C VAL A 553 -9.66 -13.97 -16.99
N VAL A 554 -9.52 -14.99 -16.15
CA VAL A 554 -8.26 -15.21 -15.41
C VAL A 554 -7.11 -15.60 -16.35
N ASP A 555 -7.36 -16.38 -17.41
CA ASP A 555 -6.33 -16.73 -18.40
C ASP A 555 -5.84 -15.45 -19.10
N GLY A 556 -6.77 -14.62 -19.61
CA GLY A 556 -6.45 -13.36 -20.29
C GLY A 556 -5.73 -12.35 -19.39
N GLN A 557 -6.16 -12.22 -18.13
CA GLN A 557 -5.50 -11.35 -17.15
C GLN A 557 -4.04 -11.77 -16.92
N ASN A 558 -3.78 -13.08 -16.79
CA ASN A 558 -2.44 -13.60 -16.57
C ASN A 558 -1.53 -13.43 -17.79
N MET A 559 -2.02 -13.75 -19.00
CA MET A 559 -1.28 -13.55 -20.24
C MET A 559 -0.94 -12.07 -20.47
N GLY A 560 -1.91 -11.18 -20.29
CA GLY A 560 -1.70 -9.74 -20.43
C GLY A 560 -0.68 -9.19 -19.43
N GLY A 561 -0.72 -9.64 -18.17
CA GLY A 561 0.23 -9.19 -17.15
C GLY A 561 1.66 -9.67 -17.38
N MET A 562 1.83 -10.93 -17.80
CA MET A 562 3.16 -11.45 -18.18
C MET A 562 3.72 -10.71 -19.39
N ALA A 563 2.89 -10.37 -20.39
CA ALA A 563 3.31 -9.58 -21.54
C ALA A 563 3.79 -8.16 -21.14
N GLN A 564 3.06 -7.49 -20.25
CA GLN A 564 3.51 -6.21 -19.66
C GLN A 564 4.84 -6.38 -18.89
N GLY A 565 5.00 -7.51 -18.19
CA GLY A 565 6.24 -7.85 -17.49
C GLY A 565 7.45 -7.99 -18.42
N ILE A 566 7.25 -8.51 -19.62
CA ILE A 566 8.29 -8.59 -20.66
C ILE A 566 8.68 -7.19 -21.12
N GLY A 567 7.69 -6.33 -21.39
CA GLY A 567 7.93 -4.91 -21.71
C GLY A 567 8.74 -4.21 -20.63
N LEU A 568 8.27 -4.26 -19.37
CA LEU A 568 8.97 -3.69 -18.21
C LEU A 568 10.40 -4.20 -18.05
N ALA A 569 10.64 -5.49 -18.32
CA ALA A 569 11.96 -6.08 -18.21
C ALA A 569 12.93 -5.61 -19.31
N LEU A 570 12.46 -5.46 -20.55
CA LEU A 570 13.34 -5.43 -21.73
C LEU A 570 13.29 -4.11 -22.54
N SER A 571 12.20 -3.37 -22.51
CA SER A 571 11.99 -2.29 -23.49
C SER A 571 11.25 -1.06 -22.98
N GLU A 572 10.30 -1.19 -22.06
CA GLU A 572 9.41 -0.10 -21.70
C GLU A 572 10.08 0.95 -20.80
N ASN A 573 9.96 2.23 -21.17
CA ASN A 573 10.27 3.35 -20.29
C ASN A 573 9.59 4.66 -20.75
N PHE A 574 9.46 5.61 -19.84
CA PHE A 574 9.05 6.98 -20.12
C PHE A 574 10.00 7.98 -19.44
N GLU A 575 11.28 7.97 -19.84
CA GLU A 575 12.32 8.92 -19.38
C GLU A 575 12.56 10.10 -20.35
N ASP A 576 12.68 9.83 -21.65
CA ASP A 576 12.89 10.86 -22.67
C ASP A 576 11.53 11.32 -23.21
N ILE A 577 11.11 12.53 -22.83
CA ILE A 577 9.79 13.09 -23.14
C ILE A 577 9.52 13.13 -24.64
N GLU A 578 10.54 13.35 -25.47
CA GLU A 578 10.37 13.38 -26.92
C GLU A 578 10.38 11.96 -27.51
N LYS A 579 11.40 11.16 -27.18
CA LYS A 579 11.56 9.83 -27.78
C LYS A 579 10.48 8.84 -27.33
N HIS A 580 10.07 8.90 -26.07
CA HIS A 580 9.08 7.99 -25.50
C HIS A 580 7.63 8.49 -25.61
N SER A 581 7.39 9.55 -26.39
CA SER A 581 6.04 10.07 -26.67
C SER A 581 5.21 9.21 -27.63
N THR A 582 5.78 8.13 -28.17
CA THR A 582 5.12 7.21 -29.12
C THR A 582 5.21 5.77 -28.63
N MET A 583 4.25 4.91 -28.98
CA MET A 583 4.28 3.49 -28.60
C MET A 583 5.59 2.77 -28.97
N PRO A 584 6.12 2.87 -30.22
CA PRO A 584 7.41 2.26 -30.54
C PRO A 584 8.57 2.90 -29.77
N GLY A 585 8.55 4.23 -29.60
CA GLY A 585 9.61 4.96 -28.92
C GLY A 585 9.71 4.62 -27.44
N ALA A 586 8.57 4.45 -26.77
CA ALA A 586 8.49 4.00 -25.38
C ALA A 586 8.74 2.49 -25.20
N GLY A 587 8.98 1.74 -26.29
CA GLY A 587 9.30 0.31 -26.23
C GLY A 587 8.10 -0.62 -26.02
N PHE A 588 6.91 -0.25 -26.52
CA PHE A 588 5.72 -1.11 -26.45
C PHE A 588 6.00 -2.50 -27.05
N PRO A 589 5.68 -3.60 -26.34
CA PRO A 589 5.94 -4.95 -26.84
C PRO A 589 4.92 -5.35 -27.91
N TYR A 590 5.42 -5.73 -29.09
CA TYR A 590 4.61 -6.27 -30.18
C TYR A 590 4.58 -7.80 -30.12
N ILE A 591 3.75 -8.41 -30.97
CA ILE A 591 3.51 -9.87 -30.93
C ILE A 591 4.77 -10.74 -31.03
N LYS A 592 5.86 -10.25 -31.63
CA LYS A 592 7.13 -11.00 -31.73
C LYS A 592 8.04 -10.84 -30.53
N ASP A 593 7.75 -9.89 -29.65
CA ASP A 593 8.45 -9.70 -28.38
C ASP A 593 7.86 -10.61 -27.29
N ILE A 594 6.65 -11.13 -27.52
CA ILE A 594 5.91 -11.99 -26.60
C ILE A 594 5.99 -13.46 -27.06
N PRO A 595 6.36 -14.41 -26.19
CA PRO A 595 6.36 -15.82 -26.55
C PRO A 595 4.93 -16.36 -26.69
N ASP A 596 4.74 -17.25 -27.66
CA ASP A 596 3.50 -18.04 -27.81
C ASP A 596 3.39 -19.11 -26.70
N ASP A 597 4.53 -19.58 -26.17
CA ASP A 597 4.60 -20.54 -25.08
C ASP A 597 4.43 -19.82 -23.73
N MET A 598 3.16 -19.59 -23.35
CA MET A 598 2.77 -19.14 -22.02
C MET A 598 1.93 -20.22 -21.33
N GLU A 599 2.42 -20.72 -20.20
CA GLU A 599 1.74 -21.75 -19.43
C GLU A 599 1.28 -21.21 -18.08
N ILE A 600 0.00 -21.41 -17.74
CA ILE A 600 -0.56 -21.02 -16.44
C ILE A 600 -1.09 -22.26 -15.74
N ILE A 601 -0.69 -22.45 -14.48
CA ILE A 601 -1.07 -23.61 -13.66
C ILE A 601 -1.73 -23.10 -12.39
N TYR A 602 -3.02 -23.41 -12.24
CA TYR A 602 -3.85 -22.89 -11.15
C TYR A 602 -3.82 -23.77 -9.91
N PHE A 603 -3.70 -23.12 -8.75
CA PHE A 603 -3.83 -23.68 -7.41
C PHE A 603 -5.04 -23.01 -6.75
N GLU A 604 -6.19 -23.67 -6.79
CA GLU A 604 -7.47 -23.07 -6.36
C GLU A 604 -7.74 -23.26 -4.86
N GLU A 605 -6.81 -22.79 -4.01
CA GLU A 605 -6.93 -22.82 -2.55
C GLU A 605 -8.02 -21.83 -2.09
N PRO A 606 -9.17 -22.28 -1.60
CA PRO A 606 -10.30 -21.37 -1.34
C PRO A 606 -9.97 -20.35 -0.24
N ARG A 607 -10.28 -19.08 -0.49
CA ARG A 607 -10.16 -17.99 0.51
C ARG A 607 -11.39 -17.92 1.39
N ALA A 608 -11.21 -17.93 2.71
CA ALA A 608 -12.34 -17.90 3.66
C ALA A 608 -13.23 -16.66 3.49
N ASP A 609 -12.62 -15.50 3.28
CA ASP A 609 -13.32 -14.22 3.11
C ASP A 609 -13.66 -13.91 1.64
N GLY A 610 -13.34 -14.82 0.72
CA GLY A 610 -13.56 -14.63 -0.72
C GLY A 610 -14.97 -15.07 -1.12
N PRO A 611 -15.64 -14.40 -2.06
CA PRO A 611 -16.93 -14.87 -2.54
C PRO A 611 -16.75 -16.23 -3.22
N HIS A 612 -17.39 -17.25 -2.66
CA HIS A 612 -17.24 -18.65 -3.10
C HIS A 612 -15.79 -19.15 -3.06
N GLY A 613 -14.92 -18.54 -2.24
CA GLY A 613 -13.51 -18.91 -2.13
C GLY A 613 -12.56 -18.20 -3.10
N ALA A 614 -13.03 -17.20 -3.87
CA ALA A 614 -12.22 -16.47 -4.85
C ALA A 614 -11.31 -15.40 -4.22
N ALA A 615 -10.15 -15.16 -4.82
CA ALA A 615 -9.35 -13.95 -4.63
C ALA A 615 -9.50 -13.02 -5.85
N GLY A 616 -8.71 -11.95 -5.89
CA GLY A 616 -8.46 -11.19 -7.11
C GLY A 616 -7.49 -11.91 -8.06
N ILE A 617 -7.33 -11.38 -9.28
CA ILE A 617 -6.27 -11.79 -10.22
C ILE A 617 -5.63 -10.59 -10.92
N GLY A 618 -6.17 -9.39 -10.66
CA GLY A 618 -5.90 -8.17 -11.40
C GLY A 618 -4.42 -7.94 -11.57
N GLU A 619 -3.65 -8.02 -10.51
CA GLU A 619 -2.30 -7.49 -10.47
C GLU A 619 -1.20 -8.52 -10.23
N LEU A 620 -1.56 -9.72 -9.76
CA LEU A 620 -0.62 -10.83 -9.59
C LEU A 620 0.33 -11.02 -10.79
N PRO A 621 -0.13 -11.12 -12.05
CA PRO A 621 0.74 -11.49 -13.16
C PRO A 621 1.79 -10.44 -13.54
N LEU A 622 1.73 -9.22 -12.99
CA LEU A 622 2.75 -8.18 -13.15
C LEU A 622 3.62 -7.97 -11.89
N SER A 623 3.34 -8.69 -10.81
CA SER A 623 4.05 -8.52 -9.53
C SER A 623 5.57 -8.73 -9.66
N SER A 624 6.04 -9.82 -10.26
CA SER A 624 7.48 -10.05 -10.45
C SER A 624 7.91 -10.83 -11.72
N PRO A 625 7.14 -10.89 -12.84
CA PRO A 625 7.61 -11.60 -14.04
C PRO A 625 8.93 -11.04 -14.58
N HIS A 626 9.12 -9.71 -14.52
CA HIS A 626 10.35 -9.02 -14.93
C HIS A 626 11.56 -9.45 -14.11
N ALA A 627 11.40 -9.75 -12.82
CA ALA A 627 12.48 -10.29 -12.01
C ALA A 627 12.93 -11.68 -12.49
N SER A 628 11.97 -12.57 -12.83
CA SER A 628 12.29 -13.88 -13.39
C SER A 628 13.04 -13.78 -14.73
N ILE A 629 12.68 -12.81 -15.57
CA ILE A 629 13.37 -12.55 -16.85
C ILE A 629 14.82 -12.09 -16.61
N ILE A 630 15.03 -11.13 -15.71
CA ILE A 630 16.39 -10.65 -15.38
C ILE A 630 17.23 -11.74 -14.73
N ASN A 631 16.66 -12.55 -13.83
CA ASN A 631 17.34 -13.72 -13.27
C ASN A 631 17.69 -14.74 -14.37
N GLY A 632 16.85 -14.89 -15.40
CA GLY A 632 17.13 -15.71 -16.58
C GLY A 632 18.30 -15.17 -17.41
N ILE A 633 18.40 -13.85 -17.60
CA ILE A 633 19.54 -13.21 -18.28
C ILE A 633 20.83 -13.48 -17.49
N TYR A 634 20.78 -13.34 -16.17
CA TYR A 634 21.92 -13.65 -15.30
C TYR A 634 22.32 -15.12 -15.43
N ASN A 635 21.36 -16.04 -15.35
CA ASN A 635 21.63 -17.47 -15.51
C ASN A 635 22.25 -17.81 -16.87
N ALA A 636 21.83 -17.13 -17.95
CA ALA A 636 22.35 -17.33 -19.29
C ALA A 636 23.80 -16.84 -19.45
N THR A 637 24.15 -15.71 -18.82
CA THR A 637 25.33 -14.91 -19.21
C THR A 637 26.26 -14.51 -18.08
N GLY A 638 25.84 -14.61 -16.83
CA GLY A 638 26.49 -14.00 -15.67
C GLY A 638 26.29 -12.48 -15.55
N VAL A 639 25.54 -11.85 -16.47
CA VAL A 639 25.31 -10.40 -16.42
C VAL A 639 24.08 -10.08 -15.59
N ARG A 640 24.26 -9.26 -14.55
CA ARG A 640 23.16 -8.82 -13.68
C ARG A 640 22.71 -7.41 -14.03
N ILE A 641 21.44 -7.28 -14.42
CA ILE A 641 20.81 -5.98 -14.68
C ILE A 641 20.05 -5.54 -13.43
N THR A 642 20.54 -4.51 -12.76
CA THR A 642 19.91 -3.97 -11.54
C THR A 642 19.07 -2.70 -11.79
N ARG A 643 19.09 -2.19 -13.03
CA ARG A 643 18.29 -1.03 -13.46
C ARG A 643 17.57 -1.37 -14.75
N LEU A 644 16.25 -1.52 -14.68
CA LEU A 644 15.41 -1.75 -15.84
C LEU A 644 15.34 -0.53 -16.78
N PRO A 645 14.93 -0.72 -18.03
CA PRO A 645 14.85 -2.02 -18.72
C PRO A 645 16.25 -2.55 -19.11
N ALA A 646 16.35 -3.84 -19.39
CA ALA A 646 17.56 -4.51 -19.88
C ALA A 646 17.78 -4.26 -21.38
N TYR A 647 17.95 -2.98 -21.75
CA TYR A 647 18.26 -2.61 -23.13
C TYR A 647 19.50 -3.36 -23.65
N PRO A 648 19.54 -3.71 -24.96
CA PRO A 648 20.63 -4.50 -25.52
C PRO A 648 22.03 -3.94 -25.21
N GLU A 649 22.22 -2.63 -25.31
CA GLU A 649 23.48 -1.97 -25.00
C GLU A 649 23.90 -2.09 -23.52
N LYS A 650 22.92 -2.17 -22.61
CA LYS A 650 23.16 -2.35 -21.17
C LYS A 650 23.61 -3.78 -20.87
N VAL A 651 22.99 -4.77 -21.52
CA VAL A 651 23.40 -6.18 -21.44
C VAL A 651 24.81 -6.35 -22.04
N LEU A 652 25.06 -5.76 -23.20
CA LEU A 652 26.36 -5.82 -23.89
C LEU A 652 27.49 -5.19 -23.08
N ALA A 653 27.21 -4.09 -22.38
CA ALA A 653 28.17 -3.46 -21.48
C ALA A 653 28.53 -4.38 -20.30
N GLY A 654 27.59 -5.19 -19.82
CA GLY A 654 27.82 -6.20 -18.79
C GLY A 654 28.68 -7.36 -19.27
N LEU A 655 28.45 -7.85 -20.51
CA LEU A 655 29.22 -8.96 -21.10
C LEU A 655 30.71 -8.66 -21.33
N LYS A 656 31.08 -7.37 -21.36
CA LYS A 656 32.46 -6.90 -21.60
C LYS A 656 33.28 -6.72 -20.32
N LYS A 657 32.64 -6.76 -19.15
CA LYS A 657 33.31 -6.69 -17.84
C LYS A 657 33.70 -8.09 -17.42
#